data_AF-A0A6P0GJM3-F1
#
_entry.id   AF-A0A6P0GJM3-F1
#
_cell.length_a   1.000
_cell.length_b   1.000
_cell.length_c   1.000
_cell.angle_alpha   90.00
_cell.angle_beta   90.00
_cell.angle_gamma   90.00
#
_symmetry.space_group_name_H-M   'P 1'
#
loop_
_entity.id
_entity.type
_entity.pdbx_description
1 polymer ?
#
loop_
_entity_poly.entity_id
_entity_poly.type
_entity_poly.pdbx_seq_one_letter_code
_entity_poly.pdbx_strand_id
1 'polypeptide(L)'
;MQAREGCEAEFEAAWHRAAAEISRVPGNLRQELMRDEGDPRWFAIVSDWTDRASVDAFGRSAARETLTEALRDLRDDATRSTFTVLATVEAERPRPVRIDFSTSVKPGEQVAFERAYTTVAERIGDSRGYVREELLRDAAGLRYHIFAEWESEDDFVQWVEDPVHMVAGAPLARWHSVEFRREVLEIRQRPDAGAEFPELVSPGGDVEVERVRVDSAVVVEPWEQEAFELAYLAAAQLARSAPGHAREELLREPDGRRYHVVAEWDSEQRFTDWAAEPANWAGGPLGRWLTRGEDRRVFALRVRPVPPSVAAGAGTVPGTAQQPVPPDAVPAVPLPVRTVPSASVQEFVEKPDDGHVAAPVPLPAAADLVGAPPVAGRGTEVLVVGAGPAGLTHAIELARRGIAVRVVDKRPQASTQADKAIGIHCRTMEIWEEQGVVKEAMDAGIWLYGQTVFVNGEQTHQVDWAGLDELPYAHLGLPQYDTERILGARLASQGVAVERGVELVGFAQDDEGVTAQLRHASGEVETTRAQYLVGCDGAHSAVRSGLGLTFEGGLSMFPQLFMLGDVDVDWDLPAGHLVRFVRIEDDEFTGMLVCVPLKGRNRYRIATLAPQRWQEAVGTGVVPAGFWQEYEPPTLADMQAAIDDLGPPGTTASDLRWSSIFRIKHGIVDRYREGRVFVAGDAAHLHPPAGGQGMNTGIQDAWNLGWKLALAVRGLAAPGLLDSYEAERRPAGKMIVDRAVSIAFTDEMDMEDEKAQFLLEMQMTMNYAGSPLVGEEDGTAFPAGPEPGYRAPDVHGLRRFGVAHPLRLFDLTRGPRSTLLLSADAGTSEEQLLDLEKLAVTVRQQSRGEVDAYLVAAPDVRVPLLVDLPVVRDADRTFAAAYGVAGAGTVAYLVRPDGHVGFRARPVTEDALLDHLAGVFAQ
;
A
#
# COMPACT_ATOMS: atom_id res chain seq x y z
N MET A 1 22.56 4.70 31.19
CA MET A 1 23.82 4.57 31.93
C MET A 1 24.35 3.18 31.70
N GLN A 2 25.62 3.05 31.39
CA GLN A 2 26.25 1.74 31.25
C GLN A 2 26.96 1.39 32.56
N ALA A 3 26.56 0.28 33.20
CA ALA A 3 27.23 -0.26 34.36
C ALA A 3 28.64 -0.77 33.97
N ARG A 4 29.58 -0.62 34.89
CA ARG A 4 30.90 -1.23 34.76
C ARG A 4 30.75 -2.75 34.76
N GLU A 5 31.57 -3.41 33.97
CA GLU A 5 31.56 -4.87 33.83
C GLU A 5 31.64 -5.56 35.21
N GLY A 6 30.69 -6.44 35.49
CA GLY A 6 30.61 -7.19 36.75
C GLY A 6 30.01 -6.41 37.94
N CYS A 7 29.60 -5.15 37.73
CA CYS A 7 28.98 -4.31 38.76
C CYS A 7 27.45 -4.19 38.60
N GLU A 8 26.82 -4.97 37.73
CA GLU A 8 25.40 -4.82 37.35
C GLU A 8 24.46 -4.99 38.55
N ALA A 9 24.67 -6.04 39.35
CA ALA A 9 23.87 -6.28 40.55
C ALA A 9 24.09 -5.21 41.65
N GLU A 10 25.33 -4.71 41.76
CA GLU A 10 25.64 -3.62 42.70
C GLU A 10 25.04 -2.29 42.24
N PHE A 11 25.00 -2.04 40.93
CA PHE A 11 24.37 -0.89 40.31
C PHE A 11 22.87 -0.88 40.56
N GLU A 12 22.17 -2.01 40.32
CA GLU A 12 20.75 -2.16 40.62
C GLU A 12 20.47 -1.91 42.11
N ALA A 13 21.25 -2.53 43.01
CA ALA A 13 21.09 -2.35 44.45
C ALA A 13 21.38 -0.91 44.92
N ALA A 14 22.38 -0.24 44.34
CA ALA A 14 22.70 1.16 44.62
C ALA A 14 21.60 2.10 44.11
N TRP A 15 21.06 1.82 42.93
CA TRP A 15 19.94 2.58 42.38
C TRP A 15 18.70 2.45 43.26
N HIS A 16 18.32 1.23 43.69
CA HIS A 16 17.15 1.04 44.55
C HIS A 16 17.20 1.86 45.85
N ARG A 17 18.38 1.96 46.47
CA ARG A 17 18.58 2.79 47.66
C ARG A 17 18.41 4.28 47.35
N ALA A 18 19.03 4.76 46.27
CA ALA A 18 18.93 6.15 45.87
C ALA A 18 17.50 6.52 45.43
N ALA A 19 16.83 5.66 44.67
CA ALA A 19 15.45 5.85 44.20
C ALA A 19 14.47 5.97 45.37
N ALA A 20 14.66 5.19 46.45
CA ALA A 20 13.84 5.30 47.66
C ALA A 20 13.95 6.68 48.33
N GLU A 21 15.12 7.33 48.26
CA GLU A 21 15.29 8.69 48.76
C GLU A 21 14.70 9.74 47.82
N ILE A 22 14.92 9.59 46.51
CA ILE A 22 14.40 10.52 45.48
C ILE A 22 12.88 10.50 45.43
N SER A 23 12.25 9.34 45.64
CA SER A 23 10.79 9.20 45.69
C SER A 23 10.13 10.06 46.78
N ARG A 24 10.90 10.52 47.78
CA ARG A 24 10.41 11.41 48.85
C ARG A 24 10.57 12.90 48.51
N VAL A 25 11.22 13.24 47.39
CA VAL A 25 11.39 14.63 46.95
C VAL A 25 10.03 15.15 46.44
N PRO A 26 9.55 16.32 46.93
CA PRO A 26 8.29 16.87 46.48
C PRO A 26 8.24 17.03 44.96
N GLY A 27 7.15 16.55 44.36
CA GLY A 27 6.94 16.57 42.92
C GLY A 27 7.45 15.34 42.16
N ASN A 28 8.12 14.37 42.81
CA ASN A 28 8.47 13.11 42.17
C ASN A 28 7.24 12.17 42.08
N LEU A 29 6.97 11.64 40.89
CA LEU A 29 5.80 10.80 40.61
C LEU A 29 6.15 9.32 40.46
N ARG A 30 7.26 9.02 39.76
CA ARG A 30 7.70 7.67 39.45
C ARG A 30 9.22 7.61 39.41
N GLN A 31 9.79 6.48 39.83
CA GLN A 31 11.18 6.08 39.58
C GLN A 31 11.16 4.69 38.96
N GLU A 32 11.92 4.50 37.89
CA GLU A 32 12.01 3.23 37.21
C GLU A 32 13.43 2.98 36.72
N LEU A 33 13.86 1.72 36.86
CA LEU A 33 15.11 1.23 36.32
C LEU A 33 14.75 0.17 35.29
N MET A 34 15.03 0.47 34.03
CA MET A 34 14.88 -0.48 32.93
C MET A 34 16.25 -1.01 32.56
N ARG A 35 16.31 -2.30 32.26
CA ARG A 35 17.51 -2.95 31.73
C ARG A 35 17.33 -3.15 30.24
N ASP A 36 18.37 -2.88 29.47
CA ASP A 36 18.38 -3.16 28.05
C ASP A 36 18.43 -4.68 27.81
N GLU A 37 17.59 -5.18 26.90
CA GLU A 37 17.50 -6.61 26.59
C GLU A 37 18.66 -7.09 25.69
N GLY A 38 19.24 -6.20 24.89
CA GLY A 38 20.36 -6.46 23.99
C GLY A 38 21.74 -6.26 24.64
N ASP A 39 21.84 -5.43 25.68
CA ASP A 39 23.06 -5.27 26.48
C ASP A 39 22.75 -5.26 28.00
N PRO A 40 23.10 -6.34 28.73
CA PRO A 40 22.81 -6.47 30.15
C PRO A 40 23.55 -5.46 31.04
N ARG A 41 24.49 -4.67 30.50
CA ARG A 41 25.19 -3.59 31.20
C ARG A 41 24.50 -2.24 31.03
N TRP A 42 23.55 -2.10 30.10
CA TRP A 42 22.83 -0.86 29.91
C TRP A 42 21.58 -0.78 30.76
N PHE A 43 21.49 0.33 31.50
CA PHE A 43 20.35 0.68 32.35
C PHE A 43 19.79 2.05 31.98
N ALA A 44 18.48 2.14 31.79
CA ALA A 44 17.77 3.41 31.68
C ALA A 44 17.10 3.73 33.01
N ILE A 45 17.46 4.87 33.61
CA ILE A 45 16.83 5.39 34.81
C ILE A 45 15.82 6.44 34.39
N VAL A 46 14.55 6.19 34.66
CA VAL A 46 13.44 7.11 34.37
C VAL A 46 12.88 7.65 35.66
N SER A 47 12.59 8.95 35.64
CA SER A 47 12.02 9.66 36.79
C SER A 47 10.99 10.66 36.31
N ASP A 48 9.74 10.46 36.70
CA ASP A 48 8.64 11.36 36.35
C ASP A 48 8.41 12.38 37.44
N TRP A 49 7.99 13.58 37.04
CA TRP A 49 7.78 14.70 37.95
C TRP A 49 6.51 15.47 37.58
N THR A 50 5.90 16.12 38.57
CA THR A 50 4.65 16.88 38.42
C THR A 50 4.78 18.05 37.45
N ASP A 51 5.94 18.70 37.41
CA ASP A 51 6.22 19.87 36.57
C ASP A 51 7.73 20.12 36.41
N ARG A 52 8.07 21.00 35.46
CA ARG A 52 9.47 21.37 35.16
C ARG A 52 10.17 22.02 36.34
N ALA A 53 9.46 22.83 37.14
CA ALA A 53 10.05 23.51 38.29
C ALA A 53 10.51 22.51 39.37
N SER A 54 9.77 21.42 39.54
CA SER A 54 10.09 20.32 40.46
C SER A 54 11.32 19.53 40.01
N VAL A 55 11.45 19.23 38.70
CA VAL A 55 12.65 18.60 38.12
C VAL A 55 13.88 19.49 38.31
N ASP A 56 13.74 20.78 38.08
CA ASP A 56 14.83 21.75 38.19
C ASP A 56 15.25 21.95 39.66
N ALA A 57 14.29 21.94 40.58
CA ALA A 57 14.54 21.97 42.02
C ALA A 57 15.28 20.71 42.49
N PHE A 58 14.85 19.53 42.07
CA PHE A 58 15.58 18.28 42.29
C PHE A 58 17.00 18.36 41.73
N GLY A 59 17.13 18.91 40.51
CA GLY A 59 18.39 19.13 39.82
C GLY A 59 19.43 19.93 40.61
N ARG A 60 18.99 20.75 41.57
CA ARG A 60 19.80 21.59 42.47
C ARG A 60 19.80 21.11 43.93
N SER A 61 19.19 19.96 44.22
CA SER A 61 19.03 19.44 45.58
C SER A 61 20.12 18.43 45.97
N ALA A 62 20.34 18.26 47.28
CA ALA A 62 21.24 17.22 47.81
C ALA A 62 20.78 15.79 47.47
N ALA A 63 19.49 15.58 47.21
CA ALA A 63 18.96 14.28 46.80
C ALA A 63 19.49 13.84 45.41
N ARG A 64 19.77 14.78 44.51
CA ARG A 64 20.43 14.48 43.23
C ARG A 64 21.86 14.03 43.43
N GLU A 65 22.59 14.70 44.31
CA GLU A 65 23.98 14.35 44.61
C GLU A 65 24.04 12.91 45.14
N THR A 66 23.06 12.53 45.97
CA THR A 66 22.93 11.16 46.50
C THR A 66 22.77 10.10 45.41
N LEU A 67 21.91 10.31 44.39
CA LEU A 67 21.79 9.40 43.24
C LEU A 67 23.08 9.34 42.42
N THR A 68 23.67 10.52 42.16
CA THR A 68 24.82 10.63 41.26
C THR A 68 26.07 10.02 41.87
N GLU A 69 26.25 10.17 43.19
CA GLU A 69 27.34 9.63 43.99
C GLU A 69 27.20 8.11 44.15
N ALA A 70 26.02 7.61 44.53
CA ALA A 70 25.77 6.17 44.71
C ALA A 70 26.07 5.33 43.45
N LEU A 71 25.89 5.92 42.27
CA LEU A 71 26.11 5.25 40.98
C LEU A 71 27.40 5.67 40.27
N ARG A 72 28.22 6.54 40.88
CA ARG A 72 29.39 7.13 40.20
C ARG A 72 30.44 6.09 39.87
N ASP A 73 30.78 5.28 40.86
CA ASP A 73 31.89 4.33 40.76
C ASP A 73 31.48 3.00 40.11
N LEU A 74 30.18 2.81 39.88
CA LEU A 74 29.56 1.61 39.32
C LEU A 74 29.22 1.74 37.83
N ARG A 75 29.50 2.89 37.19
CA ARG A 75 29.18 3.16 35.78
C ARG A 75 30.39 3.59 34.96
N ASP A 76 30.33 3.31 33.67
CA ASP A 76 31.33 3.75 32.68
C ASP A 76 30.84 4.95 31.86
N ASP A 77 29.53 5.09 31.66
CA ASP A 77 28.93 6.21 30.92
C ASP A 77 27.54 6.62 31.45
N ALA A 78 27.19 7.90 31.29
CA ALA A 78 25.89 8.47 31.63
C ALA A 78 25.47 9.59 30.68
N THR A 79 24.40 9.35 29.94
CA THR A 79 23.68 10.35 29.13
C THR A 79 22.40 10.79 29.84
N ARG A 80 21.98 12.04 29.64
CA ARG A 80 20.75 12.60 30.23
C ARG A 80 19.94 13.33 29.18
N SER A 81 18.66 12.99 29.11
CA SER A 81 17.65 13.69 28.33
C SER A 81 16.46 14.02 29.23
N THR A 82 15.76 15.12 28.97
CA THR A 82 14.54 15.49 29.71
C THR A 82 13.40 15.64 28.73
N PHE A 83 12.34 14.86 28.91
CA PHE A 83 11.17 14.84 28.04
C PHE A 83 9.94 15.37 28.77
N THR A 84 8.99 15.93 28.03
CA THR A 84 7.67 16.27 28.57
C THR A 84 6.74 15.10 28.29
N VAL A 85 6.16 14.51 29.35
CA VAL A 85 5.11 13.50 29.18
C VAL A 85 3.88 14.19 28.62
N LEU A 86 3.57 13.93 27.34
CA LEU A 86 2.42 14.53 26.66
C LEU A 86 1.10 13.82 27.04
N ALA A 87 1.16 12.51 27.27
CA ALA A 87 0.08 11.69 27.78
C ALA A 87 0.66 10.41 28.40
N THR A 88 0.01 9.86 29.42
CA THR A 88 0.31 8.51 29.94
C THR A 88 -0.82 7.59 29.49
N VAL A 89 -0.48 6.52 28.79
CA VAL A 89 -1.44 5.46 28.44
C VAL A 89 -1.20 4.32 29.43
N GLU A 90 -2.20 3.98 30.23
CA GLU A 90 -2.10 2.78 31.06
C GLU A 90 -1.98 1.55 30.16
N ALA A 91 -1.01 0.69 30.44
CA ALA A 91 -0.92 -0.60 29.76
C ALA A 91 -2.19 -1.41 30.11
N GLU A 92 -3.12 -1.49 29.17
CA GLU A 92 -4.26 -2.39 29.29
C GLU A 92 -3.72 -3.82 29.35
N ARG A 93 -4.10 -4.57 30.40
CA ARG A 93 -3.89 -6.02 30.42
C ARG A 93 -4.49 -6.59 29.13
N PRO A 94 -3.89 -7.62 28.51
CA PRO A 94 -4.49 -8.29 27.36
C PRO A 94 -5.93 -8.68 27.70
N ARG A 95 -6.86 -8.15 26.92
CA ARG A 95 -8.30 -8.32 27.14
C ARG A 95 -8.81 -9.40 26.18
N PRO A 96 -9.76 -10.23 26.61
CA PRO A 96 -10.38 -11.19 25.73
C PRO A 96 -11.11 -10.47 24.60
N VAL A 97 -11.06 -11.04 23.40
CA VAL A 97 -11.68 -10.50 22.19
C VAL A 97 -12.75 -11.44 21.68
N ARG A 98 -13.72 -10.87 20.94
CA ARG A 98 -14.78 -11.58 20.24
C ARG A 98 -14.67 -11.27 18.75
N ILE A 99 -14.63 -12.31 17.93
CA ILE A 99 -14.49 -12.24 16.48
C ILE A 99 -15.83 -12.64 15.86
N ASP A 100 -16.49 -11.74 15.14
CA ASP A 100 -17.69 -12.05 14.35
C ASP A 100 -17.30 -12.45 12.93
N PHE A 101 -17.61 -13.68 12.55
CA PHE A 101 -17.57 -14.14 11.17
C PHE A 101 -18.98 -14.26 10.61
N SER A 102 -19.33 -13.43 9.62
CA SER A 102 -20.65 -13.49 9.00
C SER A 102 -20.60 -14.06 7.57
N THR A 103 -21.65 -14.82 7.20
CA THR A 103 -21.85 -15.36 5.86
C THR A 103 -23.32 -15.58 5.53
N SER A 104 -23.68 -15.47 4.25
CA SER A 104 -25.04 -15.68 3.73
C SER A 104 -25.22 -17.12 3.24
N VAL A 105 -26.21 -17.84 3.77
CA VAL A 105 -26.48 -19.25 3.42
C VAL A 105 -27.76 -19.34 2.58
N LYS A 106 -27.67 -20.00 1.42
CA LYS A 106 -28.80 -20.13 0.49
C LYS A 106 -29.95 -20.93 1.12
N PRO A 107 -31.21 -20.57 0.81
CA PRO A 107 -32.37 -21.40 1.19
C PRO A 107 -32.21 -22.85 0.74
N GLY A 108 -32.33 -23.79 1.67
CA GLY A 108 -32.14 -25.24 1.45
C GLY A 108 -30.77 -25.80 1.87
N GLU A 109 -29.76 -24.94 2.09
CA GLU A 109 -28.41 -25.38 2.49
C GLU A 109 -28.13 -25.26 3.99
N GLN A 110 -29.07 -24.71 4.78
CA GLN A 110 -28.87 -24.37 6.18
C GLN A 110 -28.44 -25.57 7.04
N VAL A 111 -29.12 -26.70 6.89
CA VAL A 111 -28.80 -27.94 7.64
C VAL A 111 -27.38 -28.42 7.35
N ALA A 112 -26.92 -28.24 6.11
CA ALA A 112 -25.60 -28.66 5.72
C ALA A 112 -24.53 -27.69 6.25
N PHE A 113 -24.83 -26.38 6.31
CA PHE A 113 -23.98 -25.36 6.93
C PHE A 113 -23.84 -25.57 8.44
N GLU A 114 -24.94 -25.77 9.16
CA GLU A 114 -24.93 -26.03 10.61
C GLU A 114 -24.09 -27.29 10.97
N ARG A 115 -24.14 -28.34 10.13
CA ARG A 115 -23.29 -29.54 10.30
C ARG A 115 -21.81 -29.27 10.05
N ALA A 116 -21.49 -28.50 9.01
CA ALA A 116 -20.12 -28.15 8.69
C ALA A 116 -19.51 -27.27 9.79
N TYR A 117 -20.28 -26.33 10.32
CA TYR A 117 -19.91 -25.53 11.48
C TYR A 117 -19.59 -26.41 12.69
N THR A 118 -20.47 -27.34 13.04
CA THR A 118 -20.24 -28.27 14.18
C THR A 118 -18.92 -29.02 14.04
N THR A 119 -18.58 -29.45 12.81
CA THR A 119 -17.31 -30.14 12.52
C THR A 119 -16.09 -29.23 12.71
N VAL A 120 -16.22 -27.93 12.41
CA VAL A 120 -15.13 -26.95 12.60
C VAL A 120 -14.99 -26.61 14.09
N ALA A 121 -16.09 -26.34 14.78
CA ALA A 121 -16.13 -26.04 16.21
C ALA A 121 -15.41 -27.12 17.05
N GLU A 122 -15.66 -28.40 16.76
CA GLU A 122 -14.97 -29.53 17.42
C GLU A 122 -13.46 -29.55 17.17
N ARG A 123 -13.00 -29.11 15.98
CA ARG A 123 -11.58 -29.13 15.60
C ARG A 123 -10.78 -27.99 16.21
N ILE A 124 -11.42 -26.84 16.41
CA ILE A 124 -10.75 -25.64 16.92
C ILE A 124 -10.73 -25.58 18.45
N GLY A 125 -11.59 -26.37 19.12
CA GLY A 125 -11.75 -26.36 20.59
C GLY A 125 -10.46 -26.56 21.40
N ASP A 126 -9.46 -27.25 20.83
CA ASP A 126 -8.17 -27.51 21.49
C ASP A 126 -7.09 -26.44 21.18
N SER A 127 -7.45 -25.37 20.47
CA SER A 127 -6.50 -24.33 20.06
C SER A 127 -6.08 -23.45 21.23
N ARG A 128 -4.80 -23.08 21.28
CA ARG A 128 -4.27 -22.18 22.32
C ARG A 128 -5.00 -20.83 22.28
N GLY A 129 -5.48 -20.37 23.44
CA GLY A 129 -6.18 -19.10 23.59
C GLY A 129 -7.59 -19.08 22.99
N TYR A 130 -8.07 -20.17 22.39
CA TYR A 130 -9.48 -20.31 22.02
C TYR A 130 -10.32 -20.52 23.29
N VAL A 131 -11.38 -19.75 23.44
CA VAL A 131 -12.27 -19.86 24.61
C VAL A 131 -13.52 -20.63 24.25
N ARG A 132 -14.21 -20.21 23.18
CA ARG A 132 -15.50 -20.77 22.71
C ARG A 132 -15.96 -20.05 21.45
N GLU A 133 -16.99 -20.56 20.79
CA GLU A 133 -17.70 -19.82 19.75
C GLU A 133 -19.19 -20.09 19.76
N GLU A 134 -19.97 -19.23 19.13
CA GLU A 134 -21.43 -19.36 19.03
C GLU A 134 -21.90 -19.10 17.61
N LEU A 135 -22.76 -19.97 17.10
CA LEU A 135 -23.42 -19.77 15.82
C LEU A 135 -24.80 -19.12 16.02
N LEU A 136 -24.94 -17.91 15.49
CA LEU A 136 -26.17 -17.14 15.45
C LEU A 136 -26.67 -17.02 14.01
N ARG A 137 -27.94 -16.68 13.86
CA ARG A 137 -28.51 -16.27 12.57
C ARG A 137 -29.43 -15.08 12.76
N ASP A 138 -29.53 -14.27 11.71
CA ASP A 138 -30.45 -13.14 11.68
C ASP A 138 -31.92 -13.60 11.79
N ALA A 139 -32.80 -12.68 12.17
CA ALA A 139 -34.24 -12.96 12.27
C ALA A 139 -34.86 -13.41 10.91
N ALA A 140 -34.26 -13.00 9.79
CA ALA A 140 -34.68 -13.42 8.44
C ALA A 140 -34.27 -14.88 8.10
N GLY A 141 -33.30 -15.45 8.81
CA GLY A 141 -32.80 -16.81 8.66
C GLY A 141 -31.91 -17.05 7.43
N LEU A 142 -31.36 -16.00 6.83
CA LEU A 142 -30.57 -16.04 5.60
C LEU A 142 -29.09 -15.71 5.82
N ARG A 143 -28.74 -15.04 6.92
CA ARG A 143 -27.36 -14.75 7.31
C ARG A 143 -27.01 -15.41 8.64
N TYR A 144 -25.85 -16.05 8.67
CA TYR A 144 -25.26 -16.66 9.86
C TYR A 144 -24.07 -15.84 10.34
N HIS A 145 -23.88 -15.81 11.65
CA HIS A 145 -22.80 -15.14 12.36
C HIS A 145 -22.14 -16.14 13.33
N ILE A 146 -20.83 -16.37 13.21
CA ILE A 146 -20.03 -17.16 14.14
C ILE A 146 -19.27 -16.18 15.02
N PHE A 147 -19.64 -16.09 16.29
CA PHE A 147 -18.94 -15.26 17.25
C PHE A 147 -17.96 -16.10 18.06
N ALA A 148 -16.67 -16.03 17.72
CA ALA A 148 -15.59 -16.75 18.40
C ALA A 148 -14.90 -15.87 19.45
N GLU A 149 -14.73 -16.37 20.68
CA GLU A 149 -14.06 -15.70 21.79
C GLU A 149 -12.65 -16.26 21.97
N TRP A 150 -11.69 -15.36 22.18
CA TRP A 150 -10.27 -15.66 22.37
C TRP A 150 -9.73 -14.95 23.61
N GLU A 151 -8.72 -15.53 24.25
CA GLU A 151 -8.05 -14.97 25.43
C GLU A 151 -7.34 -13.63 25.12
N SER A 152 -6.88 -13.45 23.88
CA SER A 152 -6.35 -12.20 23.34
C SER A 152 -6.47 -12.14 21.81
N GLU A 153 -6.31 -10.95 21.22
CA GLU A 153 -6.19 -10.80 19.75
C GLU A 153 -4.96 -11.53 19.20
N ASP A 154 -3.84 -11.50 19.93
CA ASP A 154 -2.61 -12.18 19.54
C ASP A 154 -2.79 -13.71 19.43
N ASP A 155 -3.53 -14.33 20.36
CA ASP A 155 -3.83 -15.76 20.30
C ASP A 155 -4.66 -16.11 19.05
N PHE A 156 -5.62 -15.25 18.68
CA PHE A 156 -6.39 -15.40 17.45
C PHE A 156 -5.52 -15.22 16.19
N VAL A 157 -4.64 -14.21 16.16
CA VAL A 157 -3.75 -13.96 15.02
C VAL A 157 -2.77 -15.12 14.84
N GLN A 158 -2.14 -15.57 15.93
CA GLN A 158 -1.27 -16.75 15.92
C GLN A 158 -2.00 -18.01 15.45
N TRP A 159 -3.28 -18.13 15.83
CA TRP A 159 -4.13 -19.16 15.28
C TRP A 159 -4.26 -18.95 13.76
N VAL A 160 -4.86 -17.89 13.25
CA VAL A 160 -5.06 -17.70 11.79
C VAL A 160 -3.79 -17.92 10.93
N GLU A 161 -2.62 -17.54 11.45
CA GLU A 161 -1.33 -17.67 10.75
C GLU A 161 -0.74 -19.09 10.75
N ASP A 162 -1.22 -20.01 11.60
CA ASP A 162 -0.77 -21.41 11.61
C ASP A 162 -1.31 -22.17 10.36
N PRO A 163 -0.41 -22.71 9.51
CA PRO A 163 -0.79 -23.47 8.32
C PRO A 163 -1.71 -24.66 8.58
N VAL A 164 -1.72 -25.22 9.80
CA VAL A 164 -2.58 -26.35 10.19
C VAL A 164 -4.07 -25.96 10.20
N HIS A 165 -4.41 -24.68 10.40
CA HIS A 165 -5.81 -24.24 10.50
C HIS A 165 -6.55 -24.17 9.17
N MET A 166 -5.84 -24.02 8.04
CA MET A 166 -6.43 -24.14 6.71
C MET A 166 -7.12 -25.50 6.51
N VAL A 167 -6.64 -26.55 7.18
CA VAL A 167 -7.24 -27.89 7.18
C VAL A 167 -8.40 -28.00 8.18
N ALA A 168 -8.29 -27.33 9.33
CA ALA A 168 -9.32 -27.33 10.37
C ALA A 168 -10.62 -26.67 9.88
N GLY A 169 -10.53 -25.51 9.19
CA GLY A 169 -11.67 -24.74 8.65
C GLY A 169 -12.24 -25.22 7.31
N ALA A 170 -11.62 -26.23 6.67
CA ALA A 170 -12.00 -26.73 5.35
C ALA A 170 -13.50 -27.11 5.19
N PRO A 171 -14.20 -27.69 6.19
CA PRO A 171 -15.62 -28.01 6.06
C PRO A 171 -16.53 -26.80 5.78
N LEU A 172 -16.16 -25.61 6.28
CA LEU A 172 -16.92 -24.37 6.06
C LEU A 172 -16.47 -23.60 4.80
N ALA A 173 -15.33 -23.95 4.20
CA ALA A 173 -14.72 -23.22 3.08
C ALA A 173 -15.68 -22.97 1.90
N ARG A 174 -16.63 -23.87 1.67
CA ARG A 174 -17.61 -23.73 0.58
C ARG A 174 -18.58 -22.55 0.73
N TRP A 175 -18.71 -21.96 1.93
CA TRP A 175 -19.50 -20.74 2.19
C TRP A 175 -18.62 -19.53 2.57
N HIS A 176 -17.30 -19.69 2.56
CA HIS A 176 -16.34 -18.61 2.84
C HIS A 176 -15.98 -17.78 1.60
N SER A 177 -16.50 -18.12 0.41
CA SER A 177 -16.09 -17.51 -0.87
C SER A 177 -17.03 -16.41 -1.40
N VAL A 178 -18.16 -16.13 -0.74
CA VAL A 178 -19.23 -15.29 -1.34
C VAL A 178 -19.48 -13.98 -0.57
N GLU A 179 -19.49 -13.97 0.77
CA GLU A 179 -19.63 -12.76 1.61
C GLU A 179 -19.05 -13.02 3.00
N PHE A 180 -17.74 -13.30 3.11
CA PHE A 180 -17.10 -13.53 4.41
C PHE A 180 -16.59 -12.20 4.98
N ARG A 181 -17.20 -11.73 6.08
CA ARG A 181 -16.73 -10.55 6.82
C ARG A 181 -16.22 -10.96 8.20
N ARG A 182 -15.13 -10.32 8.64
CA ARG A 182 -14.52 -10.48 9.96
C ARG A 182 -14.55 -9.13 10.69
N GLU A 183 -15.15 -9.11 11.87
CA GLU A 183 -15.09 -7.96 12.80
C GLU A 183 -14.45 -8.41 14.12
N VAL A 184 -13.46 -7.65 14.60
CA VAL A 184 -12.77 -7.90 15.89
C VAL A 184 -13.36 -6.95 16.92
N LEU A 185 -13.82 -7.46 18.06
CA LEU A 185 -14.49 -6.68 19.10
C LEU A 185 -13.86 -6.97 20.47
N GLU A 186 -13.44 -5.95 21.19
CA GLU A 186 -12.91 -6.07 22.54
C GLU A 186 -14.04 -6.23 23.57
N ILE A 187 -13.91 -7.16 24.52
CA ILE A 187 -14.90 -7.34 25.58
C ILE A 187 -14.62 -6.35 26.72
N ARG A 188 -15.49 -5.35 26.88
CA ARG A 188 -15.38 -4.31 27.92
C ARG A 188 -16.07 -4.70 29.22
N GLN A 189 -17.19 -5.42 29.14
CA GLN A 189 -17.90 -5.94 30.30
C GLN A 189 -18.50 -7.32 30.05
N ARG A 190 -18.28 -8.24 30.99
CA ARG A 190 -18.75 -9.63 30.97
C ARG A 190 -19.93 -9.79 31.95
N PRO A 191 -20.90 -10.69 31.69
CA PRO A 191 -21.91 -11.05 32.67
C PRO A 191 -21.29 -11.81 33.86
N ASP A 192 -21.91 -11.69 35.03
CA ASP A 192 -21.48 -12.37 36.25
C ASP A 192 -21.33 -13.89 36.02
N ALA A 193 -20.18 -14.42 36.43
CA ALA A 193 -19.58 -15.69 36.04
C ALA A 193 -20.31 -16.98 36.54
N GLY A 194 -21.63 -16.97 36.67
CA GLY A 194 -22.40 -18.05 37.31
C GLY A 194 -23.40 -18.81 36.43
N ALA A 195 -23.58 -18.46 35.15
CA ALA A 195 -24.52 -19.17 34.27
C ALA A 195 -23.75 -19.89 33.15
N GLU A 196 -23.77 -21.23 33.18
CA GLU A 196 -23.30 -22.05 32.06
C GLU A 196 -24.00 -21.62 30.76
N PHE A 197 -23.20 -21.43 29.72
CA PHE A 197 -23.70 -21.18 28.37
C PHE A 197 -24.37 -22.47 27.86
N PRO A 198 -25.60 -22.41 27.33
CA PRO A 198 -26.20 -23.59 26.71
C PRO A 198 -25.44 -23.92 25.41
N GLU A 199 -24.79 -25.09 25.37
CA GLU A 199 -24.29 -25.66 24.12
C GLU A 199 -25.46 -25.86 23.14
N LEU A 200 -25.32 -25.33 21.93
CA LEU A 200 -26.26 -25.59 20.83
C LEU A 200 -26.06 -27.04 20.36
N VAL A 201 -26.81 -27.97 20.94
CA VAL A 201 -26.84 -29.36 20.49
C VAL A 201 -27.55 -29.42 19.14
N SER A 202 -26.82 -29.73 18.06
CA SER A 202 -27.41 -30.20 16.80
C SER A 202 -28.16 -31.51 17.09
N PRO A 203 -29.48 -31.61 16.79
CA PRO A 203 -29.83 -32.29 15.55
C PRO A 203 -31.18 -31.87 14.92
N GLY A 204 -31.30 -32.14 13.61
CA GLY A 204 -32.45 -31.83 12.77
C GLY A 204 -33.82 -32.22 13.34
N GLY A 205 -34.67 -31.20 13.50
CA GLY A 205 -36.08 -31.26 13.85
C GLY A 205 -36.61 -29.83 14.01
N ASP A 206 -37.94 -29.63 13.96
CA ASP A 206 -38.56 -28.32 14.20
C ASP A 206 -38.28 -27.87 15.65
N VAL A 207 -37.47 -26.82 15.82
CA VAL A 207 -37.12 -26.20 17.11
C VAL A 207 -37.79 -24.82 17.17
N GLU A 208 -38.60 -24.57 18.20
CA GLU A 208 -39.12 -23.23 18.50
C GLU A 208 -38.00 -22.31 18.99
N VAL A 209 -37.98 -21.06 18.50
CA VAL A 209 -37.07 -20.01 18.97
C VAL A 209 -37.61 -19.49 20.31
N GLU A 210 -36.90 -19.73 21.42
CA GLU A 210 -37.35 -19.33 22.76
C GLU A 210 -36.68 -18.03 23.26
N ARG A 211 -35.57 -17.57 22.64
CA ARG A 211 -34.87 -16.31 23.02
C ARG A 211 -34.30 -15.57 21.81
N VAL A 212 -34.01 -14.29 21.97
CA VAL A 212 -33.29 -13.45 21.01
C VAL A 212 -32.08 -12.78 21.65
N ARG A 213 -31.04 -12.53 20.85
CA ARG A 213 -29.94 -11.63 21.20
C ARG A 213 -30.08 -10.36 20.38
N VAL A 214 -30.08 -9.22 21.05
CA VAL A 214 -30.14 -7.88 20.46
C VAL A 214 -28.77 -7.23 20.61
N ASP A 215 -28.22 -6.73 19.52
CA ASP A 215 -26.96 -6.00 19.47
C ASP A 215 -27.22 -4.59 18.94
N SER A 216 -27.04 -3.59 19.80
CA SER A 216 -27.20 -2.18 19.49
C SER A 216 -25.83 -1.50 19.41
N ALA A 217 -25.41 -1.14 18.21
CA ALA A 217 -24.16 -0.44 17.96
C ALA A 217 -24.35 1.09 18.08
N VAL A 218 -23.46 1.74 18.85
CA VAL A 218 -23.55 3.15 19.22
C VAL A 218 -22.18 3.81 19.06
N VAL A 219 -22.15 5.00 18.46
CA VAL A 219 -20.91 5.79 18.30
C VAL A 219 -20.70 6.68 19.52
N VAL A 220 -19.50 6.60 20.10
CA VAL A 220 -19.10 7.29 21.32
C VAL A 220 -17.81 8.05 21.06
N GLU A 221 -17.82 9.36 21.35
CA GLU A 221 -16.63 10.18 21.17
C GLU A 221 -15.55 9.81 22.20
N PRO A 222 -14.25 9.93 21.87
CA PRO A 222 -13.16 9.49 22.77
C PRO A 222 -13.22 10.07 24.19
N TRP A 223 -13.63 11.32 24.34
CA TRP A 223 -13.75 11.99 25.66
C TRP A 223 -15.02 11.62 26.44
N GLU A 224 -15.95 10.87 25.83
CA GLU A 224 -17.19 10.42 26.46
C GLU A 224 -17.14 8.94 26.89
N GLN A 225 -16.07 8.22 26.57
CA GLN A 225 -15.93 6.77 26.76
C GLN A 225 -16.21 6.33 28.21
N GLU A 226 -15.51 6.91 29.19
CA GLU A 226 -15.71 6.57 30.61
C GLU A 226 -17.16 6.85 31.05
N ALA A 227 -17.72 7.96 30.61
CA ALA A 227 -19.10 8.32 30.93
C ALA A 227 -20.11 7.39 30.25
N PHE A 228 -19.80 6.87 29.06
CA PHE A 228 -20.61 5.87 28.36
C PHE A 228 -20.55 4.51 29.05
N GLU A 229 -19.36 4.03 29.41
CA GLU A 229 -19.21 2.76 30.14
C GLU A 229 -19.94 2.80 31.50
N LEU A 230 -19.90 3.92 32.22
CA LEU A 230 -20.68 4.14 33.44
C LEU A 230 -22.20 4.18 33.17
N ALA A 231 -22.63 4.79 32.07
CA ALA A 231 -24.03 4.84 31.69
C ALA A 231 -24.56 3.46 31.28
N TYR A 232 -23.75 2.66 30.59
CA TYR A 232 -24.03 1.27 30.28
C TYR A 232 -24.23 0.47 31.57
N LEU A 233 -23.34 0.58 32.55
CA LEU A 233 -23.48 -0.10 33.84
C LEU A 233 -24.84 0.15 34.52
N ALA A 234 -25.32 1.41 34.46
CA ALA A 234 -26.61 1.80 35.01
C ALA A 234 -27.79 1.25 34.19
N ALA A 235 -27.74 1.33 32.86
CA ALA A 235 -28.76 0.74 31.98
C ALA A 235 -28.82 -0.79 32.17
N ALA A 236 -27.66 -1.40 32.33
CA ALA A 236 -27.52 -2.83 32.48
C ALA A 236 -28.13 -3.35 33.79
N GLN A 237 -28.02 -2.55 34.85
CA GLN A 237 -28.68 -2.85 36.12
C GLN A 237 -30.21 -2.79 35.99
N LEU A 238 -30.75 -1.84 35.21
CA LEU A 238 -32.19 -1.75 34.94
C LEU A 238 -32.66 -2.95 34.11
N ALA A 239 -31.92 -3.31 33.06
CA ALA A 239 -32.22 -4.45 32.20
C ALA A 239 -32.25 -5.77 33.00
N ARG A 240 -31.26 -6.01 33.87
CA ARG A 240 -31.22 -7.19 34.76
C ARG A 240 -32.44 -7.36 35.68
N SER A 241 -33.14 -6.27 35.99
CA SER A 241 -34.35 -6.31 36.82
C SER A 241 -35.64 -6.56 36.03
N ALA A 242 -35.57 -6.52 34.69
CA ALA A 242 -36.74 -6.63 33.82
C ALA A 242 -37.15 -8.10 33.59
N PRO A 243 -38.46 -8.40 33.58
CA PRO A 243 -38.95 -9.75 33.28
C PRO A 243 -38.55 -10.21 31.86
N GLY A 244 -37.84 -11.33 31.78
CA GLY A 244 -37.41 -11.92 30.51
C GLY A 244 -36.08 -11.42 29.98
N HIS A 245 -35.36 -10.58 30.72
CA HIS A 245 -33.94 -10.32 30.47
C HIS A 245 -33.11 -11.51 30.97
N ALA A 246 -32.17 -11.98 30.15
CA ALA A 246 -31.31 -13.11 30.48
C ALA A 246 -29.85 -12.71 30.73
N ARG A 247 -29.28 -11.85 29.88
CA ARG A 247 -27.84 -11.57 29.85
C ARG A 247 -27.55 -10.23 29.19
N GLU A 248 -26.43 -9.61 29.56
CA GLU A 248 -25.91 -8.42 28.89
C GLU A 248 -24.39 -8.41 28.80
N GLU A 249 -23.87 -7.76 27.77
CA GLU A 249 -22.44 -7.68 27.44
C GLU A 249 -22.15 -6.36 26.72
N LEU A 250 -20.97 -5.78 26.95
CA LEU A 250 -20.50 -4.57 26.27
C LEU A 250 -19.24 -4.89 25.48
N LEU A 251 -19.28 -4.64 24.17
CA LEU A 251 -18.14 -4.81 23.27
C LEU A 251 -17.71 -3.46 22.67
N ARG A 252 -16.46 -3.37 22.22
CA ARG A 252 -15.87 -2.16 21.62
C ARG A 252 -15.08 -2.49 20.36
N GLU A 253 -15.25 -1.71 19.30
CA GLU A 253 -14.41 -1.84 18.08
C GLU A 253 -12.97 -1.34 18.34
N PRO A 254 -11.96 -1.83 17.61
CA PRO A 254 -10.55 -1.50 17.87
C PRO A 254 -10.21 -0.02 17.65
N ASP A 255 -11.01 0.70 16.86
CA ASP A 255 -10.85 2.15 16.65
C ASP A 255 -11.24 2.98 17.88
N GLY A 256 -11.87 2.35 18.88
CA GLY A 256 -12.31 2.95 20.14
C GLY A 256 -13.53 3.88 20.01
N ARG A 257 -14.16 3.97 18.83
CA ARG A 257 -15.24 4.92 18.53
C ARG A 257 -16.62 4.29 18.53
N ARG A 258 -16.73 2.98 18.27
CA ARG A 258 -18.03 2.28 18.27
C ARG A 258 -18.10 1.23 19.39
N TYR A 259 -19.22 1.23 20.10
CA TYR A 259 -19.55 0.26 21.14
C TYR A 259 -20.78 -0.55 20.75
N HIS A 260 -20.82 -1.81 21.15
CA HIS A 260 -21.94 -2.71 20.97
C HIS A 260 -22.54 -3.07 22.32
N VAL A 261 -23.79 -2.66 22.54
CA VAL A 261 -24.57 -3.03 23.71
C VAL A 261 -25.38 -4.28 23.35
N VAL A 262 -24.96 -5.43 23.89
CA VAL A 262 -25.52 -6.73 23.54
C VAL A 262 -26.37 -7.25 24.69
N ALA A 263 -27.64 -7.56 24.45
CA ALA A 263 -28.57 -8.06 25.45
C ALA A 263 -29.37 -9.27 24.97
N GLU A 264 -29.62 -10.25 25.83
CA GLU A 264 -30.44 -11.43 25.55
C GLU A 264 -31.77 -11.37 26.27
N TRP A 265 -32.85 -11.68 25.53
CA TRP A 265 -34.23 -11.58 26.00
C TRP A 265 -35.06 -12.77 25.55
N ASP A 266 -36.12 -13.08 26.30
CA ASP A 266 -37.10 -14.12 25.93
C ASP A 266 -37.79 -13.82 24.57
N SER A 267 -37.92 -12.55 24.18
CA SER A 267 -38.37 -12.18 22.84
C SER A 267 -37.96 -10.76 22.46
N GLU A 268 -37.90 -10.47 21.15
CA GLU A 268 -37.63 -9.11 20.66
C GLU A 268 -38.70 -8.12 21.14
N GLN A 269 -39.95 -8.58 21.26
CA GLN A 269 -41.04 -7.77 21.77
C GLN A 269 -40.78 -7.36 23.24
N ARG A 270 -40.28 -8.25 24.10
CA ARG A 270 -39.98 -7.91 25.49
C ARG A 270 -38.86 -6.89 25.63
N PHE A 271 -37.81 -7.01 24.83
CA PHE A 271 -36.78 -5.98 24.75
C PHE A 271 -37.38 -4.64 24.28
N THR A 272 -38.18 -4.68 23.21
CA THR A 272 -38.80 -3.49 22.64
C THR A 272 -39.72 -2.79 23.64
N ASP A 273 -40.54 -3.54 24.38
CA ASP A 273 -41.43 -3.01 25.42
C ASP A 273 -40.64 -2.38 26.57
N TRP A 274 -39.57 -3.05 27.03
CA TRP A 274 -38.68 -2.51 28.06
C TRP A 274 -37.94 -1.25 27.60
N ALA A 275 -37.43 -1.24 26.36
CA ALA A 275 -36.70 -0.12 25.78
C ALA A 275 -37.62 1.07 25.45
N ALA A 276 -38.91 0.83 25.21
CA ALA A 276 -39.90 1.87 24.99
C ALA A 276 -40.24 2.67 26.26
N GLU A 277 -39.97 2.13 27.45
CA GLU A 277 -40.10 2.88 28.70
C GLU A 277 -39.06 4.02 28.73
N PRO A 278 -39.50 5.29 28.86
CA PRO A 278 -38.59 6.44 28.75
C PRO A 278 -37.42 6.41 29.72
N ALA A 279 -37.53 5.75 30.87
CA ALA A 279 -36.47 5.70 31.87
C ALA A 279 -35.36 4.68 31.57
N ASN A 280 -35.58 3.75 30.62
CA ASN A 280 -34.75 2.55 30.49
C ASN A 280 -33.74 2.62 29.34
N TRP A 281 -34.11 3.22 28.21
CA TRP A 281 -33.29 3.23 27.00
C TRP A 281 -33.05 4.64 26.45
N ALA A 282 -33.83 5.09 25.46
CA ALA A 282 -33.63 6.36 24.77
C ALA A 282 -33.79 7.62 25.66
N GLY A 283 -34.57 7.54 26.74
CA GLY A 283 -34.63 8.59 27.78
C GLY A 283 -33.92 8.21 29.09
N GLY A 284 -33.29 7.03 29.12
CA GLY A 284 -32.55 6.49 30.26
C GLY A 284 -31.06 6.84 30.22
N PRO A 285 -30.22 6.11 30.96
CA PRO A 285 -28.78 6.40 31.08
C PRO A 285 -28.04 6.50 29.74
N LEU A 286 -28.42 5.67 28.75
CA LEU A 286 -27.79 5.64 27.42
C LEU A 286 -28.39 6.65 26.42
N GLY A 287 -29.45 7.36 26.79
CA GLY A 287 -30.28 8.13 25.84
C GLY A 287 -29.53 9.17 25.00
N ARG A 288 -28.54 9.85 25.59
CA ARG A 288 -27.78 10.89 24.89
C ARG A 288 -26.91 10.37 23.74
N TRP A 289 -26.59 9.08 23.72
CA TRP A 289 -25.82 8.45 22.63
C TRP A 289 -26.73 7.77 21.62
N LEU A 290 -27.81 7.12 22.07
CA LEU A 290 -28.78 6.47 21.19
C LEU A 290 -29.48 7.46 20.24
N THR A 291 -29.65 8.72 20.66
CA THR A 291 -30.19 9.80 19.81
C THR A 291 -29.28 10.22 18.64
N ARG A 292 -28.01 9.79 18.63
CA ARG A 292 -27.05 10.08 17.55
C ARG A 292 -27.12 9.06 16.40
N GLY A 293 -27.95 8.04 16.55
CA GLY A 293 -28.09 6.93 15.60
C GLY A 293 -27.65 5.62 16.25
N GLU A 294 -28.53 4.62 16.22
CA GLU A 294 -28.25 3.24 16.61
C GLU A 294 -28.39 2.34 15.38
N ASP A 295 -27.47 1.39 15.22
CA ASP A 295 -27.68 0.24 14.32
C ASP A 295 -28.03 -0.97 15.19
N ARG A 296 -29.15 -1.63 14.90
CA ARG A 296 -29.69 -2.70 15.75
C ARG A 296 -29.80 -4.00 14.97
N ARG A 297 -29.08 -5.02 15.44
CA ARG A 297 -29.12 -6.38 14.93
C ARG A 297 -29.87 -7.27 15.91
N VAL A 298 -30.72 -8.18 15.39
CA VAL A 298 -31.48 -9.14 16.19
C VAL A 298 -31.19 -10.55 15.69
N PHE A 299 -30.74 -11.40 16.60
CA PHE A 299 -30.38 -12.79 16.35
C PHE A 299 -31.32 -13.74 17.08
N ALA A 300 -31.71 -14.82 16.41
CA ALA A 300 -32.54 -15.87 17.01
C ALA A 300 -31.68 -16.91 17.75
N LEU A 301 -32.03 -17.23 19.01
CA LEU A 301 -31.39 -18.28 19.82
C LEU A 301 -32.32 -19.50 19.92
N ARG A 302 -31.81 -20.70 19.62
CA ARG A 302 -32.57 -21.96 19.68
C ARG A 302 -32.21 -22.75 20.93
N VAL A 303 -33.16 -23.01 21.83
CA VAL A 303 -32.95 -23.92 22.97
C VAL A 303 -34.24 -24.67 23.32
N ARG A 304 -34.45 -25.86 22.71
CA ARG A 304 -35.08 -27.07 23.30
C ARG A 304 -35.42 -28.10 22.20
N PRO A 305 -35.11 -29.40 22.39
CA PRO A 305 -35.67 -30.45 21.55
C PRO A 305 -37.16 -30.62 21.86
N VAL A 306 -38.04 -30.55 20.86
CA VAL A 306 -39.43 -31.02 20.98
C VAL A 306 -39.40 -32.56 21.05
N PRO A 307 -39.93 -33.21 22.11
CA PRO A 307 -39.99 -34.66 22.13
C PRO A 307 -40.95 -35.17 21.04
N PRO A 308 -40.65 -36.29 20.35
CA PRO A 308 -41.49 -36.79 19.27
C PRO A 308 -42.87 -37.20 19.82
N SER A 309 -43.94 -36.56 19.32
CA SER A 309 -45.29 -37.02 19.62
C SER A 309 -45.53 -38.38 18.94
N VAL A 310 -45.69 -39.41 19.74
CA VAL A 310 -45.99 -40.77 19.32
C VAL A 310 -47.31 -40.81 18.57
N ALA A 311 -47.29 -41.27 17.31
CA ALA A 311 -48.49 -41.67 16.60
C ALA A 311 -48.79 -43.15 16.86
N ALA A 312 -49.90 -43.43 17.54
CA ALA A 312 -50.69 -44.66 17.50
C ALA A 312 -52.12 -44.24 17.87
N GLY A 313 -53.17 -44.35 17.06
CA GLY A 313 -53.53 -45.38 16.10
C GLY A 313 -54.73 -46.13 16.67
N ALA A 314 -55.96 -45.77 16.25
CA ALA A 314 -57.13 -46.65 16.06
C ALA A 314 -58.47 -45.90 16.18
N GLY A 315 -59.32 -46.07 15.16
CA GLY A 315 -60.71 -46.44 15.41
C GLY A 315 -61.83 -45.40 15.18
N THR A 316 -62.57 -45.65 14.11
CA THR A 316 -64.04 -45.52 13.96
C THR A 316 -64.72 -44.15 13.71
N VAL A 317 -65.16 -44.01 12.46
CA VAL A 317 -66.39 -43.32 11.94
C VAL A 317 -67.63 -44.07 12.52
N PRO A 318 -68.89 -43.54 12.65
CA PRO A 318 -69.56 -42.57 11.77
C PRO A 318 -70.64 -41.60 12.32
N GLY A 319 -71.11 -40.70 11.44
CA GLY A 319 -72.42 -40.04 11.46
C GLY A 319 -72.34 -38.54 11.78
N THR A 320 -73.01 -37.58 11.14
CA THR A 320 -74.02 -37.52 10.07
C THR A 320 -74.36 -36.03 9.91
N ALA A 321 -74.59 -35.58 8.68
CA ALA A 321 -75.62 -34.59 8.30
C ALA A 321 -75.42 -33.06 8.54
N GLN A 322 -75.65 -32.37 7.41
CA GLN A 322 -76.39 -31.10 7.21
C GLN A 322 -75.62 -29.78 7.00
N GLN A 323 -75.53 -29.44 5.70
CA GLN A 323 -75.65 -28.10 5.08
C GLN A 323 -76.87 -27.30 5.61
N PRO A 324 -76.85 -25.94 5.57
CA PRO A 324 -77.13 -25.21 4.31
C PRO A 324 -76.42 -23.84 4.09
N VAL A 325 -76.00 -23.60 2.83
CA VAL A 325 -76.37 -22.54 1.82
C VAL A 325 -76.69 -21.08 2.27
N PRO A 326 -76.37 -20.04 1.45
CA PRO A 326 -76.04 -18.64 1.81
C PRO A 326 -77.14 -17.59 1.51
N PRO A 327 -76.86 -16.27 1.55
CA PRO A 327 -77.12 -15.46 0.33
C PRO A 327 -76.18 -14.24 0.03
N ASP A 328 -76.15 -13.92 -1.27
CA ASP A 328 -76.14 -12.59 -1.95
C ASP A 328 -74.89 -11.68 -2.15
N ALA A 329 -74.30 -11.81 -3.36
CA ALA A 329 -74.24 -10.87 -4.50
C ALA A 329 -73.81 -9.36 -4.35
N VAL A 330 -72.52 -9.06 -4.65
CA VAL A 330 -71.91 -8.27 -5.81
C VAL A 330 -72.75 -7.15 -6.47
N PRO A 331 -72.26 -5.92 -6.86
CA PRO A 331 -71.06 -5.58 -7.71
C PRO A 331 -70.26 -4.28 -7.31
N ALA A 332 -69.05 -3.92 -7.80
CA ALA A 332 -68.64 -3.67 -9.20
C ALA A 332 -67.10 -3.49 -9.41
N VAL A 333 -66.53 -4.30 -10.32
CA VAL A 333 -65.77 -4.03 -11.58
C VAL A 333 -64.63 -2.96 -11.67
N PRO A 334 -63.55 -3.22 -12.46
CA PRO A 334 -62.12 -2.95 -12.16
C PRO A 334 -61.41 -1.99 -13.14
N LEU A 335 -60.07 -1.80 -13.01
CA LEU A 335 -59.06 -1.62 -14.09
C LEU A 335 -57.61 -1.76 -13.51
N PRO A 336 -56.54 -2.01 -14.29
CA PRO A 336 -55.73 -3.23 -14.18
C PRO A 336 -54.29 -3.02 -13.70
N VAL A 337 -53.71 -4.03 -13.05
CA VAL A 337 -52.25 -4.23 -13.01
C VAL A 337 -51.94 -5.57 -13.66
N ARG A 338 -51.24 -5.50 -14.79
CA ARG A 338 -50.74 -6.65 -15.55
C ARG A 338 -49.76 -7.44 -14.69
N THR A 339 -50.17 -8.65 -14.31
CA THR A 339 -49.27 -9.75 -13.95
C THR A 339 -48.49 -10.19 -15.19
N VAL A 340 -47.16 -10.06 -15.15
CA VAL A 340 -46.28 -10.83 -16.04
C VAL A 340 -46.07 -12.20 -15.37
N PRO A 341 -46.32 -13.33 -16.05
CA PRO A 341 -46.12 -14.66 -15.47
C PRO A 341 -44.64 -14.94 -15.23
N SER A 342 -44.33 -15.50 -14.07
CA SER A 342 -43.06 -16.19 -13.81
C SER A 342 -42.99 -17.43 -14.73
N ALA A 343 -42.11 -17.41 -15.73
CA ALA A 343 -41.73 -18.62 -16.42
C ALA A 343 -40.67 -19.34 -15.56
N SER A 344 -41.04 -20.53 -15.06
CA SER A 344 -40.18 -21.48 -14.37
C SER A 344 -39.07 -21.99 -15.30
N VAL A 345 -37.84 -22.09 -14.78
CA VAL A 345 -36.65 -22.67 -15.44
C VAL A 345 -36.73 -24.21 -15.47
N GLN A 346 -37.86 -24.76 -15.93
CA GLN A 346 -38.02 -26.19 -16.15
C GLN A 346 -38.85 -26.44 -17.40
N GLU A 347 -38.20 -26.31 -18.56
CA GLU A 347 -38.55 -26.99 -19.82
C GLU A 347 -37.53 -26.56 -20.87
N PHE A 348 -36.33 -27.16 -20.90
CA PHE A 348 -35.45 -27.27 -22.07
C PHE A 348 -34.33 -28.25 -21.71
N VAL A 349 -34.65 -29.54 -21.71
CA VAL A 349 -33.66 -30.61 -21.88
C VAL A 349 -34.02 -31.30 -23.18
N GLU A 350 -33.55 -30.73 -24.29
CA GLU A 350 -33.30 -31.51 -25.50
C GLU A 350 -31.81 -31.81 -25.55
N LYS A 351 -31.48 -33.09 -25.63
CA LYS A 351 -30.12 -33.62 -25.73
C LYS A 351 -29.50 -33.15 -27.06
N PRO A 352 -28.26 -32.61 -27.07
CA PRO A 352 -27.48 -32.55 -28.30
C PRO A 352 -26.96 -33.95 -28.63
N ASP A 353 -26.98 -34.29 -29.92
CA ASP A 353 -26.46 -35.52 -30.51
C ASP A 353 -24.97 -35.75 -30.15
N ASP A 354 -24.65 -37.01 -29.84
CA ASP A 354 -23.31 -37.52 -29.60
C ASP A 354 -22.50 -37.56 -30.90
N GLY A 355 -21.96 -36.41 -31.32
CA GLY A 355 -21.08 -36.32 -32.49
C GLY A 355 -20.14 -35.13 -32.39
N HIS A 356 -18.86 -35.42 -32.14
CA HIS A 356 -17.72 -34.48 -31.98
C HIS A 356 -17.39 -34.05 -30.55
N VAL A 357 -16.88 -34.99 -29.76
CA VAL A 357 -16.03 -34.67 -28.61
C VAL A 357 -14.58 -34.63 -29.10
N ALA A 358 -14.04 -33.41 -29.28
CA ALA A 358 -12.60 -33.20 -29.20
C ALA A 358 -12.19 -33.36 -27.73
N ALA A 359 -11.08 -34.05 -27.47
CA ALA A 359 -10.63 -34.37 -26.11
C ALA A 359 -10.46 -33.10 -25.25
N PRO A 360 -10.79 -33.14 -23.94
CA PRO A 360 -10.60 -32.00 -23.07
C PRO A 360 -9.12 -31.63 -23.01
N VAL A 361 -8.80 -30.38 -23.37
CA VAL A 361 -7.51 -29.78 -23.03
C VAL A 361 -7.51 -29.56 -21.52
N PRO A 362 -6.52 -30.07 -20.76
CA PRO A 362 -6.49 -29.86 -19.32
C PRO A 362 -6.29 -28.38 -19.03
N LEU A 363 -7.19 -27.80 -18.23
CA LEU A 363 -7.00 -26.50 -17.63
C LEU A 363 -5.79 -26.58 -16.67
N PRO A 364 -4.84 -25.63 -16.72
CA PRO A 364 -3.76 -25.59 -15.74
C PRO A 364 -4.36 -25.35 -14.35
N ALA A 365 -3.86 -26.08 -13.35
CA ALA A 365 -4.33 -26.02 -11.99
C ALA A 365 -4.04 -24.63 -11.39
N ALA A 366 -4.90 -24.18 -10.47
CA ALA A 366 -4.79 -22.89 -9.75
C ALA A 366 -3.50 -22.71 -8.91
N ALA A 367 -2.57 -23.67 -8.95
CA ALA A 367 -1.23 -23.59 -8.36
C ALA A 367 -0.25 -22.73 -9.19
N ASP A 368 -0.59 -22.34 -10.43
CA ASP A 368 0.30 -21.55 -11.30
C ASP A 368 0.15 -20.02 -11.13
N LEU A 369 -0.72 -19.54 -10.23
CA LEU A 369 -1.00 -18.10 -10.00
C LEU A 369 -0.66 -17.58 -8.60
N VAL A 370 -0.09 -18.43 -7.73
CA VAL A 370 0.51 -18.02 -6.47
C VAL A 370 2.01 -18.23 -6.61
N GLY A 371 2.79 -17.16 -6.38
CA GLY A 371 4.23 -17.13 -6.60
C GLY A 371 4.91 -18.43 -6.16
N ALA A 372 5.60 -19.06 -7.10
CA ALA A 372 6.45 -20.20 -6.79
C ALA A 372 7.39 -19.81 -5.63
N PRO A 373 7.55 -20.66 -4.60
CA PRO A 373 8.57 -20.42 -3.59
C PRO A 373 9.94 -20.36 -4.29
N PRO A 374 10.95 -19.66 -3.72
CA PRO A 374 12.28 -19.61 -4.31
C PRO A 374 12.78 -21.04 -4.45
N VAL A 375 12.86 -21.52 -5.69
CA VAL A 375 13.44 -22.83 -5.97
C VAL A 375 14.94 -22.68 -5.79
N ALA A 376 15.44 -23.06 -4.62
CA ALA A 376 16.87 -23.22 -4.38
C ALA A 376 17.44 -24.14 -5.47
N GLY A 377 18.24 -23.59 -6.38
CA GLY A 377 18.92 -24.35 -7.43
C GLY A 377 18.83 -23.80 -8.87
N ARG A 378 18.06 -22.74 -9.17
CA ARG A 378 18.21 -22.04 -10.47
C ARG A 378 19.44 -21.13 -10.45
N GLY A 379 20.28 -21.22 -11.48
CA GLY A 379 21.39 -20.27 -11.68
C GLY A 379 20.87 -18.84 -11.87
N THR A 380 21.72 -17.84 -11.64
CA THR A 380 21.38 -16.43 -11.82
C THR A 380 20.98 -16.16 -13.27
N GLU A 381 19.77 -15.66 -13.51
CA GLU A 381 19.34 -15.24 -14.85
C GLU A 381 19.76 -13.81 -15.13
N VAL A 382 19.56 -12.91 -14.15
CA VAL A 382 19.96 -11.50 -14.25
C VAL A 382 20.81 -11.10 -13.04
N LEU A 383 21.98 -10.52 -13.29
CA LEU A 383 22.81 -9.89 -12.27
C LEU A 383 22.58 -8.37 -12.27
N VAL A 384 22.05 -7.84 -11.17
CA VAL A 384 21.92 -6.39 -10.95
C VAL A 384 23.06 -5.92 -10.04
N VAL A 385 23.80 -4.92 -10.50
CA VAL A 385 24.98 -4.38 -9.82
C VAL A 385 24.67 -2.99 -9.31
N GLY A 386 24.58 -2.84 -7.99
CA GLY A 386 24.15 -1.62 -7.30
C GLY A 386 22.72 -1.75 -6.77
N ALA A 387 22.54 -1.51 -5.47
CA ALA A 387 21.29 -1.59 -4.74
C ALA A 387 20.80 -0.20 -4.29
N GLY A 388 21.01 0.81 -5.13
CA GLY A 388 20.31 2.09 -5.03
C GLY A 388 18.88 2.01 -5.61
N PRO A 389 18.14 3.12 -5.65
CA PRO A 389 16.73 3.13 -6.08
C PRO A 389 16.46 2.48 -7.45
N ALA A 390 17.31 2.74 -8.45
CA ALA A 390 17.18 2.13 -9.78
C ALA A 390 17.37 0.61 -9.72
N GLY A 391 18.43 0.13 -9.05
CA GLY A 391 18.73 -1.30 -8.96
C GLY A 391 17.70 -2.10 -8.16
N LEU A 392 17.23 -1.54 -7.03
CA LEU A 392 16.17 -2.16 -6.24
C LEU A 392 14.86 -2.21 -7.00
N THR A 393 14.47 -1.12 -7.68
CA THR A 393 13.28 -1.11 -8.55
C THR A 393 13.38 -2.18 -9.64
N HIS A 394 14.56 -2.31 -10.26
CA HIS A 394 14.79 -3.28 -11.32
C HIS A 394 14.68 -4.72 -10.82
N ALA A 395 15.29 -5.01 -9.66
CA ALA A 395 15.22 -6.32 -9.04
C ALA A 395 13.79 -6.69 -8.62
N ILE A 396 13.02 -5.76 -8.06
CA ILE A 396 11.60 -5.98 -7.71
C ILE A 396 10.79 -6.30 -8.96
N GLU A 397 11.02 -5.54 -10.03
CA GLU A 397 10.32 -5.72 -11.30
C GLU A 397 10.59 -7.11 -11.92
N LEU A 398 11.86 -7.52 -11.96
CA LEU A 398 12.24 -8.84 -12.45
C LEU A 398 11.73 -9.97 -11.53
N ALA A 399 11.83 -9.80 -10.21
CA ALA A 399 11.40 -10.81 -9.23
C ALA A 399 9.88 -11.02 -9.24
N ARG A 400 9.05 -9.96 -9.36
CA ARG A 400 7.59 -10.12 -9.51
C ARG A 400 7.18 -10.80 -10.81
N ARG A 401 8.10 -10.91 -11.77
CA ARG A 401 7.97 -11.68 -13.01
C ARG A 401 8.60 -13.07 -12.90
N GLY A 402 8.97 -13.53 -11.71
CA GLY A 402 9.57 -14.84 -11.49
C GLY A 402 10.92 -15.05 -12.17
N ILE A 403 11.65 -13.97 -12.48
CA ILE A 403 13.03 -14.05 -12.97
C ILE A 403 13.98 -14.23 -11.79
N ALA A 404 14.95 -15.14 -11.90
CA ALA A 404 15.97 -15.37 -10.88
C ALA A 404 17.03 -14.26 -10.91
N VAL A 405 16.87 -13.29 -10.00
CA VAL A 405 17.75 -12.12 -9.91
C VAL A 405 18.75 -12.28 -8.77
N ARG A 406 20.00 -11.91 -9.05
CA ARG A 406 21.03 -11.69 -8.04
C ARG A 406 21.34 -10.20 -7.95
N VAL A 407 21.35 -9.63 -6.75
CA VAL A 407 21.63 -8.20 -6.53
C VAL A 407 22.87 -8.06 -5.65
N VAL A 408 23.89 -7.38 -6.17
CA VAL A 408 25.15 -7.14 -5.44
C VAL A 408 25.35 -5.65 -5.23
N ASP A 409 25.89 -5.26 -4.07
CA ASP A 409 26.28 -3.88 -3.79
C ASP A 409 27.58 -3.85 -2.99
N LYS A 410 28.53 -3.00 -3.42
CA LYS A 410 29.83 -2.87 -2.76
C LYS A 410 29.76 -2.21 -1.37
N ARG A 411 28.70 -1.46 -1.08
CA ARG A 411 28.49 -0.87 0.25
C ARG A 411 28.19 -1.99 1.24
N PRO A 412 28.87 -2.04 2.40
CA PRO A 412 28.68 -3.11 3.38
C PRO A 412 27.30 -3.05 4.06
N GLN A 413 26.64 -1.89 4.03
CA GLN A 413 25.32 -1.67 4.60
C GLN A 413 24.50 -0.76 3.69
N ALA A 414 23.18 -0.79 3.87
CA ALA A 414 22.29 0.21 3.26
C ALA A 414 22.66 1.62 3.73
N SER A 415 22.38 2.62 2.91
CA SER A 415 22.65 3.99 3.32
C SER A 415 21.80 4.35 4.53
N THR A 416 22.44 4.70 5.64
CA THR A 416 21.80 5.26 6.84
C THR A 416 21.90 6.78 6.86
N GLN A 417 22.52 7.37 5.84
CA GLN A 417 22.78 8.79 5.74
C GLN A 417 21.82 9.43 4.75
N ALA A 418 21.69 10.75 4.87
CA ALA A 418 20.93 11.61 3.98
C ALA A 418 21.58 11.64 2.58
N ASP A 419 21.34 10.61 1.76
CA ASP A 419 21.72 10.61 0.35
C ASP A 419 20.98 11.72 -0.41
N LYS A 420 21.54 12.15 -1.55
CA LYS A 420 21.20 13.40 -2.26
C LYS A 420 19.72 13.56 -2.64
N ALA A 421 18.99 12.47 -2.88
CA ALA A 421 17.64 12.53 -3.44
C ALA A 421 16.53 12.59 -2.38
N ILE A 422 15.47 13.38 -2.67
CA ILE A 422 14.28 13.54 -1.82
C ILE A 422 12.99 13.49 -2.64
N GLY A 423 12.88 14.29 -3.71
CA GLY A 423 11.61 14.43 -4.45
C GLY A 423 11.23 13.15 -5.18
N ILE A 424 10.01 12.65 -4.94
CA ILE A 424 9.37 11.54 -5.64
C ILE A 424 8.25 12.10 -6.50
N HIS A 425 8.39 11.95 -7.81
CA HIS A 425 7.45 12.50 -8.77
C HIS A 425 6.17 11.67 -8.90
N CYS A 426 5.12 12.28 -9.41
CA CYS A 426 3.82 11.64 -9.67
C CYS A 426 3.98 10.33 -10.45
N ARG A 427 4.81 10.33 -11.51
CA ARG A 427 5.05 9.15 -12.33
C ARG A 427 5.71 8.00 -11.56
N THR A 428 6.62 8.31 -10.63
CA THR A 428 7.26 7.33 -9.77
C THR A 428 6.27 6.72 -8.77
N MET A 429 5.34 7.52 -8.24
CA MET A 429 4.31 7.03 -7.32
C MET A 429 3.40 5.98 -7.98
N GLU A 430 3.06 6.16 -9.26
CA GLU A 430 2.29 5.17 -10.04
C GLU A 430 3.07 3.87 -10.24
N ILE A 431 4.38 3.97 -10.53
CA ILE A 431 5.29 2.82 -10.63
C ILE A 431 5.35 2.07 -9.30
N TRP A 432 5.41 2.79 -8.19
CA TRP A 432 5.43 2.21 -6.85
C TRP A 432 4.10 1.62 -6.43
N GLU A 433 2.99 2.13 -6.95
CA GLU A 433 1.70 1.51 -6.75
C GLU A 433 1.65 0.13 -7.42
N GLU A 434 2.11 0.04 -8.67
CA GLU A 434 2.24 -1.23 -9.39
C GLU A 434 3.21 -2.21 -8.70
N GLN A 435 4.28 -1.70 -8.08
CA GLN A 435 5.22 -2.53 -7.32
C GLN A 435 4.71 -2.89 -5.91
N GLY A 436 3.63 -2.25 -5.45
CA GLY A 436 3.03 -2.48 -4.14
C GLY A 436 3.83 -1.87 -2.98
N VAL A 437 4.43 -0.69 -3.18
CA VAL A 437 5.19 0.06 -2.15
C VAL A 437 4.72 1.50 -1.96
N VAL A 438 3.70 1.93 -2.72
CA VAL A 438 3.22 3.32 -2.68
C VAL A 438 2.68 3.71 -1.31
N LYS A 439 2.03 2.78 -0.61
CA LYS A 439 1.47 3.04 0.73
C LYS A 439 2.59 3.34 1.72
N GLU A 440 3.59 2.49 1.77
CA GLU A 440 4.76 2.63 2.63
C GLU A 440 5.53 3.92 2.32
N ALA A 441 5.61 4.31 1.04
CA ALA A 441 6.20 5.58 0.63
C ALA A 441 5.38 6.77 1.16
N MET A 442 4.05 6.77 1.00
CA MET A 442 3.18 7.83 1.52
C MET A 442 3.26 7.94 3.05
N ASP A 443 3.27 6.81 3.75
CA ASP A 443 3.34 6.77 5.21
C ASP A 443 4.71 7.29 5.73
N ALA A 444 5.78 7.04 4.98
CA ALA A 444 7.14 7.47 5.35
C ALA A 444 7.48 8.90 4.92
N GLY A 445 6.87 9.40 3.84
CA GLY A 445 7.17 10.71 3.25
C GLY A 445 6.39 11.88 3.83
N ILE A 446 6.56 13.04 3.20
CA ILE A 446 5.79 14.27 3.42
C ILE A 446 5.31 14.81 2.07
N TRP A 447 4.06 15.25 1.98
CA TRP A 447 3.55 15.86 0.76
C TRP A 447 4.15 17.24 0.54
N LEU A 448 4.60 17.49 -0.70
CA LEU A 448 5.02 18.82 -1.12
C LEU A 448 3.80 19.53 -1.69
N TYR A 449 3.36 20.58 -1.00
CA TYR A 449 2.12 21.28 -1.35
C TYR A 449 2.32 22.36 -2.41
N GLY A 450 3.56 22.73 -2.70
CA GLY A 450 3.85 23.81 -3.63
C GLY A 450 5.32 24.18 -3.67
N GLN A 451 5.58 25.25 -4.40
CA GLN A 451 6.88 25.87 -4.51
C GLN A 451 6.77 27.38 -4.29
N THR A 452 7.74 27.94 -3.59
CA THR A 452 7.90 29.40 -3.45
C THR A 452 9.30 29.80 -3.89
N VAL A 453 9.39 30.82 -4.75
CA VAL A 453 10.64 31.36 -5.28
C VAL A 453 10.78 32.82 -4.89
N PHE A 454 11.96 33.16 -4.37
CA PHE A 454 12.39 34.50 -4.09
C PHE A 454 13.60 34.84 -4.97
N VAL A 455 13.58 36.01 -5.61
CA VAL A 455 14.70 36.55 -6.36
C VAL A 455 15.10 37.87 -5.73
N ASN A 456 16.36 38.01 -5.33
CA ASN A 456 16.90 39.20 -4.67
C ASN A 456 16.08 39.67 -3.46
N GLY A 457 15.48 38.73 -2.72
CA GLY A 457 14.67 38.98 -1.54
C GLY A 457 13.19 39.31 -1.81
N GLU A 458 12.78 39.46 -3.07
CA GLU A 458 11.38 39.64 -3.45
C GLU A 458 10.76 38.29 -3.83
N GLN A 459 9.55 38.00 -3.36
CA GLN A 459 8.81 36.81 -3.77
C GLN A 459 8.34 37.00 -5.21
N THR A 460 8.89 36.21 -6.15
CA THR A 460 8.54 36.27 -7.57
C THR A 460 7.46 35.26 -7.92
N HIS A 461 7.52 34.05 -7.35
CA HIS A 461 6.60 32.97 -7.66
C HIS A 461 6.14 32.25 -6.39
N GLN A 462 4.85 31.91 -6.35
CA GLN A 462 4.32 30.93 -5.42
C GLN A 462 3.26 30.11 -6.16
N VAL A 463 3.49 28.82 -6.27
CA VAL A 463 2.57 27.88 -6.90
C VAL A 463 2.15 26.87 -5.85
N ASP A 464 0.84 26.77 -5.62
CA ASP A 464 0.25 25.72 -4.80
C ASP A 464 -0.16 24.57 -5.74
N TRP A 465 0.34 23.36 -5.47
CA TRP A 465 0.01 22.15 -6.22
C TRP A 465 -1.24 21.44 -5.69
N ALA A 466 -1.91 22.02 -4.70
CA ALA A 466 -3.21 21.56 -4.23
C ALA A 466 -4.28 21.77 -5.32
N GLY A 467 -5.05 20.72 -5.64
CA GLY A 467 -6.15 20.80 -6.62
C GLY A 467 -5.80 20.32 -8.04
N LEU A 468 -4.65 19.68 -8.25
CA LEU A 468 -4.37 18.91 -9.48
C LEU A 468 -5.11 17.57 -9.46
N ASP A 469 -6.45 17.62 -9.35
CA ASP A 469 -7.34 16.46 -9.14
C ASP A 469 -7.32 15.44 -10.29
N GLU A 470 -6.75 15.81 -11.43
CA GLU A 470 -6.60 14.95 -12.61
C GLU A 470 -5.43 13.96 -12.51
N LEU A 471 -4.54 14.15 -11.52
CA LEU A 471 -3.40 13.26 -11.29
C LEU A 471 -3.67 12.31 -10.12
N PRO A 472 -3.28 11.02 -10.23
CA PRO A 472 -3.52 10.05 -9.16
C PRO A 472 -2.67 10.33 -7.91
N TYR A 473 -1.54 11.03 -8.06
CA TYR A 473 -0.60 11.32 -6.97
C TYR A 473 -0.01 12.72 -7.10
N ALA A 474 0.30 13.32 -5.95
CA ALA A 474 1.06 14.57 -5.85
C ALA A 474 2.58 14.31 -5.68
N HIS A 475 3.36 15.39 -5.64
CA HIS A 475 4.81 15.32 -5.38
C HIS A 475 5.07 14.98 -3.91
N LEU A 476 5.82 13.91 -3.65
CA LEU A 476 6.16 13.45 -2.30
C LEU A 476 7.64 13.72 -1.98
N GLY A 477 7.93 14.25 -0.80
CA GLY A 477 9.28 14.31 -0.25
C GLY A 477 9.59 13.05 0.55
N LEU A 478 10.52 12.24 0.05
CA LEU A 478 10.98 11.00 0.70
C LEU A 478 12.51 10.86 0.58
N PRO A 479 13.26 10.95 1.68
CA PRO A 479 14.70 10.76 1.65
C PRO A 479 15.10 9.42 1.03
N GLN A 480 16.18 9.42 0.25
CA GLN A 480 16.65 8.21 -0.42
C GLN A 480 16.92 7.02 0.52
N TYR A 481 17.36 7.23 1.77
CA TYR A 481 17.54 6.12 2.72
C TYR A 481 16.22 5.41 3.05
N ASP A 482 15.12 6.14 3.15
CA ASP A 482 13.79 5.56 3.32
C ASP A 482 13.32 4.89 2.05
N THR A 483 13.58 5.48 0.88
CA THR A 483 13.32 4.85 -0.43
C THR A 483 14.05 3.50 -0.55
N GLU A 484 15.35 3.44 -0.26
CA GLU A 484 16.13 2.20 -0.30
C GLU A 484 15.66 1.19 0.73
N ARG A 485 15.27 1.64 1.93
CA ARG A 485 14.71 0.77 2.97
C ARG A 485 13.39 0.14 2.52
N ILE A 486 12.47 0.93 1.97
CA ILE A 486 11.15 0.48 1.51
C ILE A 486 11.29 -0.49 0.34
N LEU A 487 12.07 -0.12 -0.69
CA LEU A 487 12.31 -0.98 -1.85
C LEU A 487 13.08 -2.25 -1.44
N GLY A 488 14.06 -2.13 -0.54
CA GLY A 488 14.79 -3.28 0.00
C GLY A 488 13.89 -4.26 0.76
N ALA A 489 12.98 -3.76 1.59
CA ALA A 489 11.98 -4.57 2.28
C ALA A 489 11.03 -5.27 1.30
N ARG A 490 10.60 -4.54 0.25
CA ARG A 490 9.77 -5.13 -0.82
C ARG A 490 10.49 -6.25 -1.55
N LEU A 491 11.74 -6.03 -1.94
CA LEU A 491 12.55 -7.05 -2.61
C LEU A 491 12.74 -8.29 -1.73
N ALA A 492 13.01 -8.09 -0.44
CA ALA A 492 13.13 -9.18 0.53
C ALA A 492 11.82 -9.98 0.68
N SER A 493 10.66 -9.31 0.65
CA SER A 493 9.35 -9.98 0.69
C SER A 493 9.11 -10.90 -0.52
N GLN A 494 9.86 -10.73 -1.61
CA GLN A 494 9.84 -11.58 -2.81
C GLN A 494 10.92 -12.66 -2.78
N GLY A 495 11.63 -12.82 -1.66
CA GLY A 495 12.66 -13.84 -1.48
C GLY A 495 14.02 -13.50 -2.08
N VAL A 496 14.26 -12.23 -2.47
CA VAL A 496 15.55 -11.78 -3.00
C VAL A 496 16.24 -10.89 -1.97
N ALA A 497 17.44 -11.29 -1.56
CA ALA A 497 18.28 -10.50 -0.66
C ALA A 497 19.35 -9.73 -1.45
N VAL A 498 19.72 -8.55 -0.95
CA VAL A 498 20.86 -7.79 -1.48
C VAL A 498 22.15 -8.33 -0.85
N GLU A 499 23.09 -8.75 -1.69
CA GLU A 499 24.44 -9.13 -1.27
C GLU A 499 25.30 -7.87 -1.09
N ARG A 500 25.33 -7.37 0.15
CA ARG A 500 26.11 -6.21 0.56
C ARG A 500 27.60 -6.55 0.74
N GLY A 501 28.47 -5.58 0.51
CA GLY A 501 29.92 -5.76 0.57
C GLY A 501 30.49 -6.60 -0.58
N VAL A 502 29.74 -6.72 -1.69
CA VAL A 502 30.14 -7.49 -2.88
C VAL A 502 30.32 -6.52 -4.06
N GLU A 503 31.54 -6.43 -4.56
CA GLU A 503 31.92 -5.50 -5.63
C GLU A 503 32.10 -6.22 -6.97
N LEU A 504 31.46 -5.72 -8.03
CA LEU A 504 31.80 -6.13 -9.40
C LEU A 504 33.16 -5.51 -9.78
N VAL A 505 34.15 -6.36 -10.03
CA VAL A 505 35.51 -5.92 -10.39
C VAL A 505 35.84 -6.14 -11.87
N GLY A 506 35.02 -6.90 -12.59
CA GLY A 506 35.16 -7.12 -14.02
C GLY A 506 34.08 -8.04 -14.57
N PHE A 507 33.89 -8.03 -15.88
CA PHE A 507 33.00 -8.94 -16.57
C PHE A 507 33.43 -9.14 -18.02
N ALA A 508 32.98 -10.24 -18.62
CA ALA A 508 33.07 -10.50 -20.06
C ALA A 508 31.72 -11.07 -20.52
N GLN A 509 31.38 -10.87 -21.79
CA GLN A 509 30.13 -11.37 -22.37
C GLN A 509 30.39 -12.10 -23.68
N ASP A 510 29.47 -13.00 -24.01
CA ASP A 510 29.40 -13.73 -25.27
C ASP A 510 27.94 -13.84 -25.71
N ASP A 511 27.67 -14.61 -26.77
CA ASP A 511 26.33 -14.74 -27.33
C ASP A 511 25.32 -15.42 -26.39
N GLU A 512 25.77 -16.12 -25.34
CA GLU A 512 24.91 -16.87 -24.41
C GLU A 512 24.70 -16.16 -23.06
N GLY A 513 25.58 -15.22 -22.66
CA GLY A 513 25.50 -14.62 -21.33
C GLY A 513 26.67 -13.72 -20.94
N VAL A 514 26.73 -13.40 -19.65
CA VAL A 514 27.74 -12.53 -19.02
C VAL A 514 28.41 -13.28 -17.88
N THR A 515 29.74 -13.38 -17.93
CA THR A 515 30.59 -13.91 -16.87
C THR A 515 31.12 -12.73 -16.04
N ALA A 516 30.69 -12.63 -14.78
CA ALA A 516 31.03 -11.56 -13.86
C ALA A 516 32.02 -12.02 -12.79
N GLN A 517 32.94 -11.13 -12.40
CA GLN A 517 33.88 -11.32 -11.30
C GLN A 517 33.45 -10.44 -10.12
N LEU A 518 33.10 -11.08 -9.02
CA LEU A 518 32.57 -10.46 -7.81
C LEU A 518 33.56 -10.61 -6.66
N ARG A 519 34.04 -9.49 -6.13
CA ARG A 519 34.91 -9.46 -4.94
C ARG A 519 34.06 -9.36 -3.69
N HIS A 520 34.15 -10.36 -2.82
CA HIS A 520 33.50 -10.38 -1.51
C HIS A 520 34.28 -9.57 -0.48
N ALA A 521 33.63 -9.24 0.65
CA ALA A 521 34.26 -8.53 1.76
C ALA A 521 35.49 -9.25 2.34
N SER A 522 35.58 -10.58 2.18
CA SER A 522 36.74 -11.39 2.55
C SER A 522 37.97 -11.14 1.65
N GLY A 523 37.79 -10.47 0.52
CA GLY A 523 38.78 -10.32 -0.55
C GLY A 523 38.76 -11.45 -1.60
N GLU A 524 37.95 -12.50 -1.38
CA GLU A 524 37.74 -13.58 -2.34
C GLU A 524 37.06 -13.06 -3.61
N VAL A 525 37.49 -13.55 -4.77
CA VAL A 525 36.88 -13.23 -6.07
C VAL A 525 36.13 -14.45 -6.58
N GLU A 526 34.81 -14.34 -6.58
CA GLU A 526 33.89 -15.31 -7.17
C GLU A 526 33.71 -15.02 -8.66
N THR A 527 33.69 -16.07 -9.49
CA THR A 527 33.23 -15.96 -10.87
C THR A 527 31.84 -16.53 -10.99
N THR A 528 30.88 -15.73 -11.46
CA THR A 528 29.49 -16.15 -11.68
C THR A 528 29.04 -15.89 -13.10
N ARG A 529 28.03 -16.65 -13.54
CA ARG A 529 27.45 -16.54 -14.88
C ARG A 529 25.99 -16.11 -14.76
N ALA A 530 25.60 -15.12 -15.55
CA ALA A 530 24.22 -14.67 -15.74
C ALA A 530 23.87 -14.59 -17.22
N GLN A 531 22.58 -14.57 -17.58
CA GLN A 531 22.16 -14.32 -18.97
C GLN A 531 22.30 -12.84 -19.34
N TYR A 532 22.07 -11.95 -18.36
CA TYR A 532 22.16 -10.50 -18.52
C TYR A 532 22.76 -9.83 -17.28
N LEU A 533 23.37 -8.66 -17.48
CA LEU A 533 23.91 -7.81 -16.43
C LEU A 533 23.33 -6.41 -16.55
N VAL A 534 22.89 -5.83 -15.44
CA VAL A 534 22.39 -4.45 -15.38
C VAL A 534 23.18 -3.64 -14.36
N GLY A 535 23.89 -2.63 -14.85
CA GLY A 535 24.65 -1.68 -14.05
C GLY A 535 23.78 -0.55 -13.52
N CYS A 536 23.51 -0.61 -12.22
CA CYS A 536 22.83 0.41 -11.42
C CYS A 536 23.79 0.97 -10.34
N ASP A 537 25.10 0.93 -10.61
CA ASP A 537 26.21 1.17 -9.70
C ASP A 537 26.71 2.63 -9.68
N GLY A 538 25.86 3.54 -10.16
CA GLY A 538 25.93 4.98 -9.93
C GLY A 538 26.99 5.73 -10.74
N ALA A 539 27.32 6.94 -10.27
CA ALA A 539 28.18 7.88 -11.00
C ALA A 539 29.60 7.35 -11.30
N HIS A 540 30.08 6.36 -10.55
CA HIS A 540 31.38 5.70 -10.74
C HIS A 540 31.23 4.26 -11.24
N SER A 541 30.19 4.00 -12.03
CA SER A 541 29.82 2.68 -12.55
C SER A 541 31.00 1.92 -13.15
N ALA A 542 31.31 0.77 -12.56
CA ALA A 542 32.25 -0.22 -13.09
C ALA A 542 31.68 -0.88 -14.36
N VAL A 543 30.36 -1.01 -14.44
CA VAL A 543 29.68 -1.55 -15.64
C VAL A 543 29.86 -0.62 -16.83
N ARG A 544 29.57 0.67 -16.65
CA ARG A 544 29.78 1.71 -17.68
C ARG A 544 31.23 1.73 -18.15
N SER A 545 32.17 1.75 -17.21
CA SER A 545 33.61 1.75 -17.53
C SER A 545 34.05 0.45 -18.22
N GLY A 546 33.53 -0.71 -17.80
CA GLY A 546 33.85 -2.00 -18.40
C GLY A 546 33.35 -2.16 -19.84
N LEU A 547 32.24 -1.50 -20.18
CA LEU A 547 31.73 -1.40 -21.56
C LEU A 547 32.43 -0.31 -22.39
N GLY A 548 33.28 0.52 -21.80
CA GLY A 548 33.90 1.65 -22.50
C GLY A 548 32.89 2.72 -22.95
N LEU A 549 31.74 2.82 -22.27
CA LEU A 549 30.74 3.85 -22.55
C LEU A 549 31.24 5.22 -22.10
N THR A 550 30.95 6.25 -22.89
CA THR A 550 31.47 7.60 -22.65
C THR A 550 30.33 8.61 -22.55
N PHE A 551 30.54 9.69 -21.80
CA PHE A 551 29.56 10.77 -21.74
C PHE A 551 29.60 11.59 -23.03
N GLU A 552 28.48 11.64 -23.75
CA GLU A 552 28.33 12.40 -24.98
C GLU A 552 28.49 13.89 -24.71
N GLY A 553 29.32 14.57 -25.51
CA GLY A 553 29.69 15.98 -25.27
C GLY A 553 30.68 16.18 -24.10
N GLY A 554 31.10 15.10 -23.43
CA GLY A 554 31.96 15.13 -22.25
C GLY A 554 31.17 15.23 -20.95
N LEU A 555 31.81 14.87 -19.84
CA LEU A 555 31.24 15.05 -18.51
C LEU A 555 31.46 16.50 -18.05
N SER A 556 30.39 17.28 -18.07
CA SER A 556 30.44 18.67 -17.65
C SER A 556 30.30 18.79 -16.14
N MET A 557 30.99 19.78 -15.57
CA MET A 557 30.99 20.05 -14.13
C MET A 557 30.66 21.51 -13.89
N PHE A 558 29.83 21.77 -12.89
CA PHE A 558 29.64 23.12 -12.40
C PHE A 558 30.95 23.59 -11.75
N PRO A 559 31.41 24.82 -12.03
CA PRO A 559 32.65 25.32 -11.43
C PRO A 559 32.50 25.48 -9.91
N GLN A 560 31.30 25.77 -9.41
CA GLN A 560 31.02 25.95 -8.00
C GLN A 560 30.91 24.60 -7.26
N LEU A 561 31.39 24.60 -6.02
CA LEU A 561 31.02 23.61 -5.01
C LEU A 561 29.68 23.98 -4.35
N PHE A 562 28.95 22.95 -3.94
CA PHE A 562 27.66 23.05 -3.26
C PHE A 562 27.76 22.35 -1.92
N MET A 563 27.02 22.84 -0.93
CA MET A 563 26.84 22.17 0.34
C MET A 563 25.37 21.80 0.59
N LEU A 564 25.16 20.72 1.33
CA LEU A 564 23.87 20.22 1.78
C LEU A 564 23.86 20.13 3.31
N GLY A 565 22.70 20.36 3.91
CA GLY A 565 22.48 20.13 5.34
C GLY A 565 21.03 19.79 5.66
N ASP A 566 20.82 18.81 6.55
CA ASP A 566 19.50 18.54 7.14
C ASP A 566 19.42 19.26 8.50
N VAL A 567 18.61 20.32 8.57
CA VAL A 567 18.46 21.19 9.75
C VAL A 567 16.99 21.45 10.06
N ASP A 568 16.70 21.89 11.27
CA ASP A 568 15.42 22.50 11.60
C ASP A 568 15.51 24.01 11.34
N VAL A 569 14.52 24.57 10.62
CA VAL A 569 14.49 25.98 10.21
C VAL A 569 13.27 26.66 10.82
N ASP A 570 13.49 27.70 11.62
CA ASP A 570 12.43 28.50 12.23
C ASP A 570 12.15 29.74 11.37
N TRP A 571 11.00 29.74 10.70
CA TRP A 571 10.53 30.80 9.81
C TRP A 571 8.99 30.76 9.64
N ASP A 572 8.42 31.81 9.07
CA ASP A 572 6.97 31.95 8.85
C ASP A 572 6.53 31.65 7.39
N LEU A 573 7.35 30.91 6.63
CA LEU A 573 7.02 30.54 5.25
C LEU A 573 5.99 29.39 5.18
N PRO A 574 5.23 29.27 4.06
CA PRO A 574 4.23 28.22 3.90
C PRO A 574 4.80 26.82 4.16
N ALA A 575 4.16 26.09 5.09
CA ALA A 575 4.58 24.73 5.45
C ALA A 575 4.41 23.78 4.25
N GLY A 576 5.38 22.88 4.08
CA GLY A 576 5.36 21.88 3.00
C GLY A 576 5.67 22.43 1.60
N HIS A 577 6.04 23.70 1.48
CA HIS A 577 6.58 24.24 0.23
C HIS A 577 8.06 23.92 0.07
N LEU A 578 8.46 23.61 -1.16
CA LEU A 578 9.85 23.73 -1.58
C LEU A 578 10.15 25.22 -1.75
N VAL A 579 11.15 25.73 -1.04
CA VAL A 579 11.49 27.17 -1.08
C VAL A 579 12.82 27.37 -1.78
N ARG A 580 12.87 28.29 -2.75
CA ARG A 580 14.09 28.69 -3.44
C ARG A 580 14.34 30.18 -3.22
N PHE A 581 15.55 30.52 -2.84
CA PHE A 581 16.07 31.89 -2.88
C PHE A 581 17.17 31.93 -3.92
N VAL A 582 17.12 32.91 -4.80
CA VAL A 582 18.09 33.13 -5.85
C VAL A 582 18.57 34.57 -5.76
N ARG A 583 19.87 34.78 -5.93
CA ARG A 583 20.46 36.11 -6.09
C ARG A 583 21.01 36.26 -7.50
N ILE A 584 20.58 37.32 -8.16
CA ILE A 584 20.98 37.71 -9.52
C ILE A 584 21.51 39.15 -9.46
N GLU A 585 22.77 39.34 -9.85
CA GLU A 585 23.44 40.64 -9.87
C GLU A 585 24.02 40.86 -11.28
N ASP A 586 23.75 42.01 -11.90
CA ASP A 586 24.20 42.34 -13.27
C ASP A 586 23.86 41.23 -14.31
N ASP A 587 22.65 40.66 -14.22
CA ASP A 587 22.17 39.52 -15.02
C ASP A 587 22.97 38.20 -14.82
N GLU A 588 23.83 38.12 -13.81
CA GLU A 588 24.56 36.92 -13.43
C GLU A 588 23.99 36.27 -12.15
N PHE A 589 23.89 34.95 -12.15
CA PHE A 589 23.52 34.16 -10.97
C PHE A 589 24.68 34.14 -9.96
N THR A 590 24.50 34.74 -8.79
CA THR A 590 25.57 34.86 -7.76
C THR A 590 25.27 34.15 -6.44
N GLY A 591 24.05 33.62 -6.25
CA GLY A 591 23.71 32.87 -5.03
C GLY A 591 22.43 32.04 -5.15
N MET A 592 22.38 30.93 -4.41
CA MET A 592 21.14 30.17 -4.23
C MET A 592 21.03 29.52 -2.85
N LEU A 593 19.80 29.37 -2.39
CA LEU A 593 19.42 28.59 -1.22
C LEU A 593 18.13 27.82 -1.56
N VAL A 594 18.17 26.50 -1.49
CA VAL A 594 17.00 25.64 -1.74
C VAL A 594 16.69 24.87 -0.47
N CYS A 595 15.47 25.01 0.02
CA CYS A 595 14.99 24.33 1.21
C CYS A 595 13.87 23.36 0.83
N VAL A 596 14.11 22.07 0.98
CA VAL A 596 13.14 21.00 0.70
C VAL A 596 12.64 20.45 2.03
N PRO A 597 11.33 20.47 2.30
CA PRO A 597 10.80 19.98 3.57
C PRO A 597 10.98 18.47 3.69
N LEU A 598 11.28 18.03 4.91
CA LEU A 598 11.43 16.63 5.29
C LEU A 598 10.45 16.28 6.39
N LYS A 599 10.19 14.98 6.58
CA LYS A 599 9.37 14.50 7.70
C LYS A 599 10.01 14.89 9.03
N GLY A 600 9.28 15.67 9.83
CA GLY A 600 9.72 16.26 11.09
C GLY A 600 9.19 17.68 11.24
N ARG A 601 9.11 18.18 12.48
CA ARG A 601 8.68 19.56 12.73
C ARG A 601 9.76 20.51 12.24
N ASN A 602 9.41 21.42 11.33
CA ASN A 602 10.30 22.45 10.79
C ASN A 602 11.58 21.89 10.15
N ARG A 603 11.59 20.64 9.72
CA ARG A 603 12.79 19.99 9.19
C ARG A 603 12.93 20.22 7.69
N TYR A 604 14.10 20.70 7.27
CA TYR A 604 14.40 20.95 5.87
C TYR A 604 15.77 20.38 5.49
N ARG A 605 15.87 19.89 4.25
CA ARG A 605 17.16 19.78 3.57
C ARG A 605 17.44 21.08 2.87
N ILE A 606 18.56 21.68 3.22
CA ILE A 606 19.07 22.88 2.59
C ILE A 606 20.16 22.50 1.59
N ALA A 607 20.12 23.10 0.40
CA ALA A 607 21.17 23.04 -0.62
C ALA A 607 21.56 24.47 -1.03
N THR A 608 22.85 24.78 -1.01
CA THR A 608 23.37 26.12 -1.34
C THR A 608 24.80 26.04 -1.87
N LEU A 609 25.36 27.16 -2.32
CA LEU A 609 26.77 27.25 -2.70
C LEU A 609 27.66 27.02 -1.47
N ALA A 610 28.73 26.27 -1.64
CA ALA A 610 29.70 26.09 -0.56
C ALA A 610 30.45 27.41 -0.30
N PRO A 611 30.76 27.76 0.96
CA PRO A 611 31.54 28.92 1.35
C PRO A 611 32.83 29.12 0.54
N GLN A 612 33.21 30.39 0.30
CA GLN A 612 34.36 30.76 -0.52
C GLN A 612 35.67 30.09 -0.08
N ARG A 613 35.86 29.88 1.23
CA ARG A 613 37.02 29.15 1.77
C ARG A 613 37.20 27.75 1.19
N TRP A 614 36.11 27.05 0.85
CA TRP A 614 36.17 25.74 0.19
C TRP A 614 36.27 25.87 -1.33
N GLN A 615 35.67 26.89 -1.93
CA GLN A 615 35.86 27.18 -3.36
C GLN A 615 37.35 27.42 -3.67
N GLU A 616 38.02 28.21 -2.84
CA GLU A 616 39.44 28.56 -2.99
C GLU A 616 40.38 27.39 -2.67
N ALA A 617 40.08 26.60 -1.62
CA ALA A 617 40.90 25.45 -1.24
C ALA A 617 40.94 24.36 -2.31
N VAL A 618 39.87 24.25 -3.10
CA VAL A 618 39.66 23.14 -4.05
C VAL A 618 39.96 23.55 -5.48
N GLY A 619 39.80 24.84 -5.81
CA GLY A 619 40.02 25.39 -7.14
C GLY A 619 39.14 24.77 -8.23
N THR A 620 39.55 24.95 -9.49
CA THR A 620 38.83 24.47 -10.69
C THR A 620 39.21 23.06 -11.15
N GLY A 621 40.10 22.37 -10.42
CA GLY A 621 40.65 21.06 -10.81
C GLY A 621 39.65 19.90 -10.73
N VAL A 622 40.00 18.77 -11.38
CA VAL A 622 39.27 17.49 -11.25
C VAL A 622 39.34 17.04 -9.81
N VAL A 623 38.19 16.97 -9.15
CA VAL A 623 38.04 16.47 -7.78
C VAL A 623 38.45 14.99 -7.72
N PRO A 624 39.46 14.59 -6.92
CA PRO A 624 39.87 13.19 -6.77
C PRO A 624 38.72 12.30 -6.27
N ALA A 625 38.75 11.01 -6.63
CA ALA A 625 37.84 10.04 -6.04
C ALA A 625 38.12 9.92 -4.53
N GLY A 626 37.12 10.21 -3.69
CA GLY A 626 37.29 10.22 -2.23
C GLY A 626 37.31 11.61 -1.57
N PHE A 627 37.16 12.68 -2.34
CA PHE A 627 37.18 14.09 -1.87
C PHE A 627 36.35 14.41 -0.61
N TRP A 628 35.26 13.69 -0.39
CA TRP A 628 34.39 13.81 0.80
C TRP A 628 35.05 13.39 2.12
N GLN A 629 36.13 12.62 2.04
CA GLN A 629 36.88 12.12 3.19
C GLN A 629 38.02 13.07 3.59
N GLU A 630 38.32 14.06 2.75
CA GLU A 630 39.50 14.94 2.91
C GLU A 630 39.15 16.33 3.50
N TYR A 631 37.88 16.69 3.61
CA TYR A 631 37.43 17.99 4.15
C TYR A 631 36.47 17.81 5.32
N GLU A 632 36.53 18.72 6.29
CA GLU A 632 35.54 18.80 7.36
C GLU A 632 34.14 19.06 6.78
N PRO A 633 33.10 18.34 7.23
CA PRO A 633 31.74 18.52 6.73
C PRO A 633 31.20 19.91 7.13
N PRO A 634 30.23 20.45 6.37
CA PRO A 634 29.58 21.72 6.72
C PRO A 634 29.02 21.74 8.12
N THR A 635 29.23 22.85 8.82
CA THR A 635 28.76 23.05 10.20
C THR A 635 27.40 23.74 10.22
N LEU A 636 26.74 23.73 11.39
CA LEU A 636 25.49 24.48 11.57
C LEU A 636 25.69 25.98 11.33
N ALA A 637 26.86 26.52 11.70
CA ALA A 637 27.20 27.91 11.46
C ALA A 637 27.28 28.24 9.95
N ASP A 638 27.68 27.28 9.12
CA ASP A 638 27.70 27.45 7.66
C ASP A 638 26.29 27.47 7.08
N MET A 639 25.41 26.59 7.58
CA MET A 639 24.00 26.59 7.20
C MET A 639 23.31 27.89 7.62
N GLN A 640 23.56 28.36 8.85
CA GLN A 640 23.05 29.63 9.34
C GLN A 640 23.56 30.80 8.50
N ALA A 641 24.85 30.84 8.14
CA ALA A 641 25.41 31.91 7.32
C ALA A 641 24.76 31.99 5.92
N ALA A 642 24.44 30.85 5.31
CA ALA A 642 23.73 30.83 4.03
C ALA A 642 22.27 31.30 4.15
N ILE A 643 21.61 31.00 5.28
CA ILE A 643 20.27 31.49 5.59
C ILE A 643 20.29 33.00 5.89
N ASP A 644 21.28 33.49 6.64
CA ASP A 644 21.41 34.91 6.94
C ASP A 644 21.65 35.75 5.68
N ASP A 645 22.33 35.17 4.68
CA ASP A 645 22.66 35.81 3.41
C ASP A 645 21.47 35.87 2.42
N LEU A 646 20.68 34.80 2.31
CA LEU A 646 19.64 34.67 1.27
C LEU A 646 18.21 34.49 1.80
N GLY A 647 18.06 33.98 3.03
CA GLY A 647 16.77 33.69 3.65
C GLY A 647 16.10 34.90 4.30
N PRO A 648 14.87 34.74 4.83
CA PRO A 648 14.15 35.82 5.50
C PRO A 648 14.89 36.30 6.77
N PRO A 649 14.92 37.61 7.06
CA PRO A 649 15.55 38.14 8.26
C PRO A 649 14.99 37.51 9.55
N GLY A 650 15.86 37.10 10.46
CA GLY A 650 15.48 36.49 11.74
C GLY A 650 15.26 34.98 11.69
N THR A 651 15.44 34.34 10.52
CA THR A 651 15.38 32.88 10.39
C THR A 651 16.53 32.21 11.16
N THR A 652 16.23 31.15 11.91
CA THR A 652 17.27 30.39 12.64
C THR A 652 17.30 28.93 12.21
N ALA A 653 18.51 28.39 12.07
CA ALA A 653 18.77 26.96 11.87
C ALA A 653 19.23 26.31 13.17
N SER A 654 18.74 25.10 13.41
CA SER A 654 19.12 24.27 14.56
C SER A 654 19.20 22.79 14.16
N ASP A 655 19.67 21.95 15.08
CA ASP A 655 19.65 20.49 14.94
C ASP A 655 20.19 19.97 13.60
N LEU A 656 21.45 20.32 13.28
CA LEU A 656 22.16 19.78 12.12
C LEU A 656 22.36 18.27 12.29
N ARG A 657 21.61 17.49 11.50
CA ARG A 657 21.63 16.01 11.57
C ARG A 657 22.64 15.40 10.61
N TRP A 658 22.87 16.06 9.48
CA TRP A 658 23.78 15.59 8.44
C TRP A 658 24.18 16.75 7.53
N SER A 659 25.37 16.70 6.96
CA SER A 659 25.84 17.66 5.96
C SER A 659 26.87 17.08 4.99
N SER A 660 27.06 17.74 3.85
CA SER A 660 27.95 17.27 2.79
C SER A 660 28.35 18.37 1.79
N ILE A 661 29.49 18.25 1.11
CA ILE A 661 29.96 19.16 0.04
C ILE A 661 30.23 18.43 -1.29
N PHE A 662 29.46 18.71 -2.35
CA PHE A 662 29.61 18.11 -3.68
C PHE A 662 29.99 19.14 -4.72
N ARG A 663 30.55 18.63 -5.82
CA ARG A 663 30.43 19.26 -7.14
C ARG A 663 29.32 18.58 -7.94
N ILE A 664 28.50 19.39 -8.62
CA ILE A 664 27.49 18.89 -9.54
C ILE A 664 28.18 18.48 -10.83
N LYS A 665 27.87 17.26 -11.30
CA LYS A 665 28.26 16.76 -12.61
C LYS A 665 27.01 16.45 -13.40
N HIS A 666 27.06 16.65 -14.71
CA HIS A 666 25.97 16.27 -15.59
C HIS A 666 26.49 15.70 -16.91
N GLY A 667 25.71 14.80 -17.48
CA GLY A 667 26.05 14.16 -18.75
C GLY A 667 25.21 12.90 -18.96
N ILE A 668 25.16 12.45 -20.20
CA ILE A 668 24.50 11.21 -20.59
C ILE A 668 25.47 10.32 -21.35
N VAL A 669 25.40 9.01 -21.14
CA VAL A 669 26.23 8.06 -21.88
C VAL A 669 25.80 7.98 -23.36
N ASP A 670 26.77 7.68 -24.22
CA ASP A 670 26.59 7.51 -25.66
C ASP A 670 25.71 6.32 -26.03
N ARG A 671 25.74 5.24 -25.22
CA ARG A 671 24.87 4.06 -25.36
C ARG A 671 24.41 3.55 -24.00
N TYR A 672 23.19 3.02 -23.92
CA TYR A 672 22.60 2.46 -22.70
C TYR A 672 22.81 0.94 -22.59
N ARG A 673 23.25 0.31 -23.67
CA ARG A 673 23.41 -1.13 -23.79
C ARG A 673 24.60 -1.47 -24.70
N GLU A 674 25.26 -2.57 -24.39
CA GLU A 674 26.10 -3.29 -25.34
C GLU A 674 25.93 -4.81 -25.13
N GLY A 675 25.39 -5.49 -26.14
CA GLY A 675 25.11 -6.92 -26.07
C GLY A 675 24.14 -7.27 -24.94
N ARG A 676 24.56 -8.07 -23.96
CA ARG A 676 23.77 -8.55 -22.82
C ARG A 676 23.95 -7.68 -21.57
N VAL A 677 24.63 -6.55 -21.68
CA VAL A 677 24.95 -5.66 -20.57
C VAL A 677 24.29 -4.29 -20.76
N PHE A 678 23.64 -3.80 -19.70
CA PHE A 678 22.86 -2.57 -19.69
C PHE A 678 23.32 -1.63 -18.58
N VAL A 679 23.09 -0.33 -18.73
CA VAL A 679 23.24 0.66 -17.65
C VAL A 679 21.93 1.43 -17.42
N ALA A 680 21.67 1.80 -16.16
CA ALA A 680 20.46 2.53 -15.75
C ALA A 680 20.74 3.52 -14.60
N GLY A 681 19.93 4.57 -14.49
CA GLY A 681 20.10 5.62 -13.47
C GLY A 681 21.43 6.36 -13.61
N ASP A 682 22.07 6.70 -12.47
CA ASP A 682 23.34 7.43 -12.44
C ASP A 682 24.51 6.74 -13.18
N ALA A 683 24.38 5.44 -13.49
CA ALA A 683 25.34 4.75 -14.35
C ALA A 683 25.23 5.23 -15.82
N ALA A 684 24.04 5.62 -16.26
CA ALA A 684 23.71 6.06 -17.62
C ALA A 684 23.61 7.59 -17.76
N HIS A 685 23.09 8.30 -16.77
CA HIS A 685 22.90 9.75 -16.86
C HIS A 685 23.10 10.41 -15.50
N LEU A 686 23.77 11.56 -15.50
CA LEU A 686 24.04 12.37 -14.32
C LEU A 686 23.33 13.71 -14.48
N HIS A 687 22.66 14.13 -13.42
CA HIS A 687 21.83 15.33 -13.40
C HIS A 687 22.34 16.34 -12.36
N PRO A 688 22.15 17.63 -12.60
CA PRO A 688 22.02 18.60 -11.53
C PRO A 688 20.90 18.18 -10.56
N PRO A 689 21.00 18.51 -9.25
CA PRO A 689 19.93 18.23 -8.29
C PRO A 689 18.67 19.06 -8.53
N ALA A 690 18.74 20.06 -9.42
CA ALA A 690 17.60 20.89 -9.82
C ALA A 690 16.41 20.03 -10.27
N GLY A 691 15.23 20.31 -9.73
CA GLY A 691 13.99 19.60 -10.04
C GLY A 691 13.89 18.16 -9.52
N GLY A 692 14.87 17.66 -8.75
CA GLY A 692 14.80 16.32 -8.14
C GLY A 692 14.75 15.16 -9.14
N GLN A 693 15.33 15.33 -10.34
CA GLN A 693 15.07 14.45 -11.48
C GLN A 693 15.77 13.08 -11.42
N GLY A 694 17.05 13.03 -11.01
CA GLY A 694 17.91 11.86 -11.25
C GLY A 694 17.38 10.52 -10.75
N MET A 695 16.90 10.47 -9.50
CA MET A 695 16.36 9.24 -8.91
C MET A 695 15.10 8.75 -9.63
N ASN A 696 14.17 9.65 -9.92
CA ASN A 696 12.92 9.35 -10.63
C ASN A 696 13.21 8.81 -12.04
N THR A 697 14.12 9.45 -12.77
CA THR A 697 14.54 9.00 -14.10
C THR A 697 15.15 7.60 -14.06
N GLY A 698 15.99 7.31 -13.07
CA GLY A 698 16.59 5.99 -12.89
C GLY A 698 15.59 4.89 -12.53
N ILE A 699 14.56 5.22 -11.74
CA ILE A 699 13.43 4.31 -11.47
C ILE A 699 12.66 4.02 -12.76
N GLN A 700 12.41 5.04 -13.59
CA GLN A 700 11.75 4.85 -14.89
C GLN A 700 12.58 4.03 -15.88
N ASP A 701 13.92 4.12 -15.86
CA ASP A 701 14.78 3.24 -16.66
C ASP A 701 14.59 1.78 -16.26
N ALA A 702 14.62 1.51 -14.96
CA ALA A 702 14.46 0.17 -14.40
C ALA A 702 13.08 -0.41 -14.74
N TRP A 703 12.03 0.41 -14.65
CA TRP A 703 10.66 0.08 -15.01
C TRP A 703 10.51 -0.26 -16.50
N ASN A 704 11.10 0.55 -17.38
CA ASN A 704 11.05 0.34 -18.84
C ASN A 704 11.82 -0.91 -19.28
N LEU A 705 13.01 -1.14 -18.74
CA LEU A 705 13.84 -2.29 -19.13
C LEU A 705 13.31 -3.61 -18.55
N GLY A 706 12.73 -3.60 -17.35
CA GLY A 706 12.46 -4.82 -16.59
C GLY A 706 11.50 -5.79 -17.28
N TRP A 707 10.40 -5.30 -17.87
CA TRP A 707 9.47 -6.16 -18.61
C TRP A 707 10.08 -6.72 -19.90
N LYS A 708 10.88 -5.92 -20.61
CA LYS A 708 11.58 -6.32 -21.84
C LYS A 708 12.60 -7.41 -21.55
N LEU A 709 13.37 -7.24 -20.47
CA LEU A 709 14.38 -8.18 -20.03
C LEU A 709 13.76 -9.49 -19.56
N ALA A 710 12.62 -9.45 -18.85
CA ALA A 710 11.89 -10.64 -18.46
C ALA A 710 11.40 -11.45 -19.67
N LEU A 711 10.86 -10.79 -20.72
CA LEU A 711 10.48 -11.47 -21.96
C LEU A 711 11.71 -12.09 -22.66
N ALA A 712 12.85 -11.40 -22.66
CA ALA A 712 14.07 -11.91 -23.26
C ALA A 712 14.62 -13.14 -22.54
N VAL A 713 14.66 -13.12 -21.20
CA VAL A 713 15.07 -14.27 -20.38
C VAL A 713 14.17 -15.49 -20.62
N ARG A 714 12.87 -15.28 -20.80
CA ARG A 714 11.91 -16.35 -21.10
C ARG A 714 11.96 -16.85 -22.55
N GLY A 715 12.77 -16.24 -23.42
CA GLY A 715 12.79 -16.55 -24.85
C GLY A 715 11.51 -16.14 -25.59
N LEU A 716 10.80 -15.13 -25.06
CA LEU A 716 9.55 -14.60 -25.62
C LEU A 716 9.74 -13.27 -26.33
N ALA A 717 10.90 -12.62 -26.22
CA ALA A 717 11.15 -11.32 -26.84
C ALA A 717 11.42 -11.43 -28.35
N ALA A 718 10.80 -10.55 -29.13
CA ALA A 718 11.13 -10.40 -30.55
C ALA A 718 12.58 -9.90 -30.76
N PRO A 719 13.21 -10.23 -31.91
CA PRO A 719 14.52 -9.68 -32.28
C PRO A 719 14.45 -8.15 -32.37
N GLY A 720 15.08 -7.46 -31.42
CA GLY A 720 15.09 -5.99 -31.34
C GLY A 720 14.33 -5.40 -30.15
N LEU A 721 13.56 -6.19 -29.40
CA LEU A 721 12.83 -5.68 -28.23
C LEU A 721 13.75 -4.99 -27.22
N LEU A 722 14.93 -5.56 -26.95
CA LEU A 722 15.89 -4.99 -26.00
C LEU A 722 16.58 -3.72 -26.52
N ASP A 723 16.66 -3.53 -27.84
CA ASP A 723 17.22 -2.31 -28.44
C ASP A 723 16.29 -1.11 -28.22
N SER A 724 14.99 -1.36 -28.08
CA SER A 724 14.02 -0.31 -27.75
C SER A 724 14.29 0.38 -26.42
N TYR A 725 15.02 -0.24 -25.48
CA TYR A 725 15.39 0.41 -24.21
C TYR A 725 16.24 1.66 -24.46
N GLU A 726 17.27 1.56 -25.30
CA GLU A 726 18.10 2.71 -25.65
C GLU A 726 17.31 3.73 -26.49
N ALA A 727 16.55 3.25 -27.48
CA ALA A 727 15.75 4.10 -28.36
C ALA A 727 14.72 4.95 -27.59
N GLU A 728 14.21 4.44 -26.46
CA GLU A 728 13.24 5.14 -25.62
C GLU A 728 13.91 5.96 -24.51
N ARG A 729 14.82 5.35 -23.74
CA ARG A 729 15.31 5.91 -22.47
C ARG A 729 16.48 6.87 -22.64
N ARG A 730 17.30 6.72 -23.68
CA ARG A 730 18.41 7.65 -23.90
C ARG A 730 17.92 9.03 -24.37
N PRO A 731 17.04 9.17 -25.38
CA PRO A 731 16.49 10.48 -25.75
C PRO A 731 15.72 11.14 -24.59
N ALA A 732 14.91 10.38 -23.87
CA ALA A 732 14.19 10.87 -22.70
C ALA A 732 15.13 11.33 -21.57
N GLY A 733 16.17 10.54 -21.26
CA GLY A 733 17.21 10.90 -20.31
C GLY A 733 17.94 12.18 -20.72
N LYS A 734 18.27 12.33 -22.01
CA LYS A 734 18.95 13.52 -22.54
C LYS A 734 18.09 14.77 -22.35
N MET A 735 16.80 14.69 -22.71
CA MET A 735 15.85 15.78 -22.53
C MET A 735 15.80 16.24 -21.08
N ILE A 736 15.77 15.30 -20.12
CA ILE A 736 15.76 15.62 -18.69
C ILE A 736 17.08 16.24 -18.24
N VAL A 737 18.24 15.71 -18.68
CA VAL A 737 19.55 16.29 -18.35
C VAL A 737 19.63 17.73 -18.85
N ASP A 738 19.29 17.97 -20.13
CA ASP A 738 19.35 19.29 -20.75
C ASP A 738 18.41 20.27 -20.03
N ARG A 739 17.20 19.83 -19.66
CA ARG A 739 16.22 20.61 -18.90
C ARG A 739 16.72 20.94 -17.48
N ALA A 740 17.25 19.96 -16.76
CA ALA A 740 17.76 20.15 -15.41
C ALA A 740 18.97 21.10 -15.38
N VAL A 741 19.79 21.09 -16.44
CA VAL A 741 20.83 22.09 -16.67
C VAL A 741 20.22 23.48 -16.87
N SER A 742 19.21 23.61 -17.74
CA SER A 742 18.52 24.90 -17.95
C SER A 742 17.96 25.49 -16.66
N ILE A 743 17.20 24.71 -15.88
CA ILE A 743 16.60 25.14 -14.60
C ILE A 743 17.65 25.55 -13.56
N ALA A 744 18.84 24.95 -13.61
CA ALA A 744 19.94 25.32 -12.72
C ALA A 744 20.56 26.69 -13.06
N PHE A 745 20.40 27.18 -14.30
CA PHE A 745 21.05 28.39 -14.80
C PHE A 745 20.09 29.55 -15.13
N THR A 746 18.79 29.30 -15.26
CA THR A 746 17.81 30.32 -15.63
C THR A 746 16.59 30.32 -14.70
N ASP A 747 15.96 31.48 -14.54
CA ASP A 747 14.63 31.64 -13.90
C ASP A 747 13.49 31.45 -14.91
N GLU A 748 13.79 30.86 -16.08
CA GLU A 748 12.83 30.67 -17.17
C GLU A 748 11.91 29.47 -16.86
N MET A 749 10.98 29.67 -15.92
CA MET A 749 9.77 28.88 -15.86
C MET A 749 8.74 29.53 -16.79
N ASP A 750 8.22 28.76 -17.75
CA ASP A 750 7.12 29.21 -18.57
C ASP A 750 5.84 29.17 -17.73
N MET A 751 5.45 30.34 -17.24
CA MET A 751 4.30 30.52 -16.34
C MET A 751 2.99 30.77 -17.10
N GLU A 752 3.00 30.83 -18.43
CA GLU A 752 1.75 30.94 -19.20
C GLU A 752 0.88 29.68 -19.03
N ASP A 753 1.49 28.52 -18.72
CA ASP A 753 0.80 27.27 -18.41
C ASP A 753 1.48 26.49 -17.25
N GLU A 754 1.17 26.91 -16.01
CA GLU A 754 1.68 26.30 -14.76
C GLU A 754 1.43 24.78 -14.69
N LYS A 755 0.30 24.32 -15.23
CA LYS A 755 -0.07 22.90 -15.24
C LYS A 755 0.84 22.12 -16.18
N ALA A 756 1.08 22.61 -17.40
CA ALA A 756 1.99 21.96 -18.33
C ALA A 756 3.42 21.88 -17.78
N GLN A 757 3.89 22.96 -17.14
CA GLN A 757 5.18 22.98 -16.47
C GLN A 757 5.27 21.92 -15.36
N PHE A 758 4.26 21.83 -14.49
CA PHE A 758 4.22 20.83 -13.42
C PHE A 758 4.25 19.40 -13.97
N LEU A 759 3.43 19.11 -14.98
CA LEU A 759 3.38 17.79 -15.61
C LEU A 759 4.72 17.40 -16.23
N LEU A 760 5.43 18.34 -16.84
CA LEU A 760 6.76 18.13 -17.39
C LEU A 760 7.77 17.81 -16.27
N GLU A 761 7.79 18.59 -15.20
CA GLU A 761 8.70 18.38 -14.07
C GLU A 761 8.44 17.05 -13.34
N MET A 762 7.18 16.64 -13.23
CA MET A 762 6.79 15.36 -12.63
C MET A 762 6.93 14.17 -13.59
N GLN A 763 7.58 14.39 -14.74
CA GLN A 763 7.84 13.40 -15.79
C GLN A 763 6.58 12.70 -16.33
N MET A 764 5.43 13.39 -16.27
CA MET A 764 4.13 12.87 -16.72
C MET A 764 3.96 12.97 -18.24
N THR A 765 4.66 13.91 -18.88
CA THR A 765 4.57 14.17 -20.34
C THR A 765 5.57 13.36 -21.16
N MET A 766 6.39 12.52 -20.51
CA MET A 766 7.35 11.68 -21.21
C MET A 766 6.63 10.72 -22.14
N ASN A 767 7.07 10.67 -23.39
CA ASN A 767 6.50 9.81 -24.41
C ASN A 767 7.59 9.17 -25.28
N TYR A 768 7.19 8.10 -25.97
CA TYR A 768 8.03 7.26 -26.82
C TYR A 768 7.50 7.21 -28.25
N ALA A 769 6.97 8.32 -28.78
CA ALA A 769 6.41 8.37 -30.12
C ALA A 769 7.40 7.95 -31.23
N GLY A 770 8.71 8.10 -30.99
CA GLY A 770 9.77 7.62 -31.89
C GLY A 770 10.22 6.17 -31.68
N SER A 771 9.59 5.42 -30.79
CA SER A 771 9.99 4.04 -30.46
C SER A 771 9.58 3.04 -31.55
N PRO A 772 10.36 1.98 -31.81
CA PRO A 772 9.94 0.88 -32.67
C PRO A 772 8.77 0.06 -32.09
N LEU A 773 8.40 0.28 -30.82
CA LEU A 773 7.31 -0.41 -30.14
C LEU A 773 5.99 0.36 -30.17
N VAL A 774 5.82 1.29 -31.12
CA VAL A 774 4.57 2.03 -31.31
C VAL A 774 3.97 1.70 -32.67
N GLY A 775 2.64 1.57 -32.74
CA GLY A 775 1.93 1.31 -33.98
C GLY A 775 0.53 1.91 -33.99
N GLU A 776 0.08 2.34 -35.16
CA GLU A 776 -1.25 2.88 -35.37
C GLU A 776 -1.79 2.47 -36.74
N GLU A 777 -3.03 1.97 -36.77
CA GLU A 777 -3.75 1.70 -38.00
C GLU A 777 -4.63 2.91 -38.36
N ASP A 778 -4.33 3.53 -39.51
CA ASP A 778 -4.96 4.75 -40.05
C ASP A 778 -5.04 5.92 -39.04
N GLY A 779 -3.91 6.62 -38.88
CA GLY A 779 -3.75 7.71 -37.90
C GLY A 779 -4.63 8.95 -38.07
N THR A 780 -5.57 8.94 -39.03
CA THR A 780 -6.59 9.97 -39.21
C THR A 780 -7.95 9.59 -38.64
N ALA A 781 -8.13 8.35 -38.19
CA ALA A 781 -9.40 7.81 -37.71
C ALA A 781 -9.75 8.20 -36.26
N PHE A 782 -8.76 8.64 -35.47
CA PHE A 782 -8.96 9.02 -34.07
C PHE A 782 -9.20 10.54 -33.91
N PRO A 783 -10.37 10.97 -33.39
CA PRO A 783 -10.66 12.38 -33.17
C PRO A 783 -9.96 12.96 -31.92
N ALA A 784 -9.58 12.09 -30.98
CA ALA A 784 -8.91 12.40 -29.72
C ALA A 784 -8.34 11.11 -29.09
N GLY A 785 -7.61 11.25 -27.98
CA GLY A 785 -7.08 10.13 -27.19
C GLY A 785 -5.56 10.06 -27.21
N PRO A 786 -4.95 9.25 -26.31
CA PRO A 786 -3.51 9.12 -26.21
C PRO A 786 -2.94 8.48 -27.48
N GLU A 787 -1.89 9.09 -28.04
CA GLU A 787 -1.17 8.52 -29.17
C GLU A 787 -0.25 7.37 -28.71
N PRO A 788 0.06 6.40 -29.58
CA PRO A 788 1.09 5.41 -29.30
C PRO A 788 2.42 6.05 -28.88
N GLY A 789 3.04 5.49 -27.85
CA GLY A 789 4.22 6.02 -27.18
C GLY A 789 3.90 6.91 -25.97
N TYR A 790 2.69 7.47 -25.87
CA TYR A 790 2.31 8.29 -24.72
C TYR A 790 1.88 7.43 -23.55
N ARG A 791 2.02 7.98 -22.35
CA ARG A 791 1.49 7.41 -21.13
C ARG A 791 -0.03 7.21 -21.25
N ALA A 792 -0.53 6.03 -20.88
CA ALA A 792 -1.97 5.78 -20.80
C ALA A 792 -2.59 6.60 -19.64
N PRO A 793 -3.57 7.49 -19.90
CA PRO A 793 -4.27 8.23 -18.85
C PRO A 793 -5.12 7.28 -18.00
N ASP A 794 -5.22 7.55 -16.70
CA ASP A 794 -6.18 6.81 -15.86
C ASP A 794 -7.60 7.30 -16.16
N VAL A 795 -8.58 6.41 -15.99
CA VAL A 795 -10.00 6.78 -16.04
C VAL A 795 -10.74 6.14 -14.88
N HIS A 796 -11.67 6.89 -14.28
CA HIS A 796 -12.44 6.46 -13.13
C HIS A 796 -13.90 6.16 -13.51
N GLY A 797 -14.62 5.49 -12.61
CA GLY A 797 -16.07 5.24 -12.78
C GLY A 797 -16.41 3.97 -13.58
N LEU A 798 -15.40 3.18 -13.95
CA LEU A 798 -15.60 1.90 -14.63
C LEU A 798 -16.34 0.91 -13.71
N ARG A 799 -17.23 0.08 -14.27
CA ARG A 799 -18.06 -0.87 -13.50
C ARG A 799 -17.87 -2.30 -13.98
N ARG A 800 -17.76 -3.24 -13.07
CA ARG A 800 -17.72 -4.68 -13.37
C ARG A 800 -18.80 -5.39 -12.57
N PHE A 801 -19.53 -6.31 -13.22
CA PHE A 801 -20.54 -7.09 -12.53
C PHE A 801 -19.92 -7.85 -11.35
N GLY A 802 -20.57 -7.80 -10.18
CA GLY A 802 -20.05 -8.38 -8.94
C GLY A 802 -19.08 -7.50 -8.14
N VAL A 803 -18.68 -6.33 -8.66
CA VAL A 803 -17.85 -5.36 -7.95
C VAL A 803 -18.70 -4.18 -7.50
N ALA A 804 -18.79 -3.95 -6.19
CA ALA A 804 -19.67 -2.93 -5.63
C ALA A 804 -19.15 -1.49 -5.83
N HIS A 805 -17.83 -1.29 -5.80
CA HIS A 805 -17.20 0.01 -6.00
C HIS A 805 -16.86 0.24 -7.48
N PRO A 806 -16.78 1.51 -7.94
CA PRO A 806 -16.19 1.78 -9.25
C PRO A 806 -14.72 1.35 -9.26
N LEU A 807 -14.27 0.94 -10.44
CA LEU A 807 -12.89 0.67 -10.78
C LEU A 807 -12.31 1.89 -11.49
N ARG A 808 -10.99 1.99 -11.48
CA ARG A 808 -10.26 2.84 -12.43
C ARG A 808 -9.52 1.98 -13.45
N LEU A 809 -9.09 2.57 -14.56
CA LEU A 809 -8.42 1.83 -15.63
C LEU A 809 -7.13 1.17 -15.15
N PHE A 810 -6.39 1.83 -14.26
CA PHE A 810 -5.20 1.21 -13.69
C PHE A 810 -5.51 -0.04 -12.87
N ASP A 811 -6.72 -0.26 -12.37
CA ASP A 811 -7.05 -1.56 -11.75
C ASP A 811 -7.11 -2.70 -12.78
N LEU A 812 -7.30 -2.39 -14.07
CA LEU A 812 -7.32 -3.36 -15.16
C LEU A 812 -5.93 -3.55 -15.78
N THR A 813 -5.16 -2.47 -15.90
CA THR A 813 -3.82 -2.51 -16.51
C THR A 813 -2.71 -2.85 -15.52
N ARG A 814 -3.01 -2.84 -14.21
CA ARG A 814 -2.04 -3.17 -13.16
C ARG A 814 -1.61 -4.63 -13.26
N GLY A 815 -0.30 -4.84 -13.21
CA GLY A 815 0.31 -6.16 -13.25
C GLY A 815 1.43 -6.30 -14.28
N PRO A 816 1.97 -7.52 -14.45
CA PRO A 816 3.14 -7.72 -15.28
C PRO A 816 2.84 -7.70 -16.80
N ARG A 817 1.59 -7.82 -17.24
CA ARG A 817 1.29 -8.10 -18.65
C ARG A 817 0.86 -6.86 -19.40
N SER A 818 0.95 -6.92 -20.73
CA SER A 818 0.29 -5.94 -21.58
C SER A 818 -1.23 -6.11 -21.46
N THR A 819 -1.97 -5.03 -21.63
CA THR A 819 -3.44 -5.05 -21.57
C THR A 819 -4.04 -4.53 -22.87
N LEU A 820 -4.81 -5.37 -23.56
CA LEU A 820 -5.59 -5.03 -24.73
C LEU A 820 -6.99 -4.57 -24.29
N LEU A 821 -7.29 -3.30 -24.53
CA LEU A 821 -8.59 -2.68 -24.27
C LEU A 821 -9.38 -2.63 -25.57
N LEU A 822 -10.44 -3.44 -25.65
CA LEU A 822 -11.34 -3.50 -26.79
C LEU A 822 -12.61 -2.71 -26.45
N SER A 823 -12.93 -1.70 -27.24
CA SER A 823 -14.12 -0.87 -27.03
C SER A 823 -15.30 -1.38 -27.85
N ALA A 824 -16.48 -1.36 -27.25
CA ALA A 824 -17.75 -1.51 -27.94
C ALA A 824 -18.71 -0.38 -27.57
N ASP A 825 -19.37 0.19 -28.57
CA ASP A 825 -20.37 1.24 -28.44
C ASP A 825 -21.74 0.84 -29.03
N ALA A 826 -22.72 1.75 -28.99
CA ALA A 826 -24.08 1.49 -29.48
C ALA A 826 -24.17 1.11 -30.97
N GLY A 827 -23.14 1.40 -31.75
CA GLY A 827 -23.04 1.02 -33.16
C GLY A 827 -22.46 -0.38 -33.38
N THR A 828 -21.99 -1.06 -32.32
CA THR A 828 -21.33 -2.37 -32.41
C THR A 828 -22.36 -3.50 -32.50
N SER A 829 -22.28 -4.31 -33.55
CA SER A 829 -23.16 -5.47 -33.76
C SER A 829 -22.72 -6.70 -32.93
N GLU A 830 -23.61 -7.69 -32.77
CA GLU A 830 -23.26 -8.97 -32.12
C GLU A 830 -22.15 -9.73 -32.89
N GLU A 831 -22.12 -9.62 -34.22
CA GLU A 831 -21.06 -10.20 -35.06
C GLU A 831 -19.69 -9.54 -34.76
N GLN A 832 -19.67 -8.22 -34.65
CA GLN A 832 -18.46 -7.48 -34.30
C GLN A 832 -17.97 -7.82 -32.88
N LEU A 833 -18.87 -8.04 -31.92
CA LEU A 833 -18.49 -8.51 -30.58
C LEU A 833 -17.85 -9.91 -30.63
N LEU A 834 -18.39 -10.83 -31.42
CA LEU A 834 -17.80 -12.16 -31.62
C LEU A 834 -16.41 -12.07 -32.27
N ASP A 835 -16.21 -11.13 -33.19
CA ASP A 835 -14.90 -10.92 -33.82
C ASP A 835 -13.87 -10.35 -32.83
N LEU A 836 -14.29 -9.48 -31.90
CA LEU A 836 -13.44 -9.03 -30.80
C LEU A 836 -13.03 -10.18 -29.86
N GLU A 837 -13.93 -11.13 -29.58
CA GLU A 837 -13.60 -12.33 -28.78
C GLU A 837 -12.57 -13.21 -29.50
N LYS A 838 -12.78 -13.49 -30.80
CA LYS A 838 -11.82 -14.25 -31.60
C LYS A 838 -10.46 -13.56 -31.62
N LEU A 839 -10.43 -12.25 -31.83
CA LEU A 839 -9.21 -11.45 -31.82
C LEU A 839 -8.49 -11.59 -30.47
N ALA A 840 -9.19 -11.48 -29.35
CA ALA A 840 -8.60 -11.64 -28.03
C ALA A 840 -8.00 -13.04 -27.80
N VAL A 841 -8.67 -14.09 -28.32
CA VAL A 841 -8.13 -15.46 -28.28
C VAL A 841 -6.86 -15.57 -29.13
N THR A 842 -6.85 -15.04 -30.36
CA THR A 842 -5.66 -15.04 -31.21
C THR A 842 -4.50 -14.29 -30.54
N VAL A 843 -4.75 -13.10 -30.02
CA VAL A 843 -3.74 -12.28 -29.32
C VAL A 843 -3.17 -13.04 -28.12
N ARG A 844 -4.00 -13.68 -27.32
CA ARG A 844 -3.54 -14.48 -26.17
C ARG A 844 -2.68 -15.67 -26.61
N GLN A 845 -3.01 -16.32 -27.71
CA GLN A 845 -2.20 -17.43 -28.26
C GLN A 845 -0.86 -16.93 -28.80
N GLN A 846 -0.86 -15.88 -29.62
CA GLN A 846 0.34 -15.31 -30.25
C GLN A 846 1.31 -14.71 -29.23
N SER A 847 0.77 -14.04 -28.19
CA SER A 847 1.57 -13.52 -27.08
C SER A 847 1.91 -14.57 -26.02
N ARG A 848 1.48 -15.83 -26.20
CA ARG A 848 1.65 -16.93 -25.22
C ARG A 848 1.15 -16.57 -23.82
N GLY A 849 0.09 -15.78 -23.74
CA GLY A 849 -0.57 -15.35 -22.51
C GLY A 849 0.02 -14.11 -21.84
N GLU A 850 0.95 -13.39 -22.49
CA GLU A 850 1.57 -12.15 -22.01
C GLU A 850 0.73 -10.89 -22.28
N VAL A 851 -0.43 -11.05 -22.94
CA VAL A 851 -1.44 -9.98 -23.13
C VAL A 851 -2.76 -10.41 -22.52
N ASP A 852 -3.24 -9.64 -21.54
CA ASP A 852 -4.60 -9.76 -21.02
C ASP A 852 -5.55 -8.89 -21.89
N ALA A 853 -6.80 -9.29 -22.05
CA ALA A 853 -7.77 -8.57 -22.89
C ALA A 853 -9.07 -8.28 -22.12
N TYR A 854 -9.59 -7.07 -22.27
CA TYR A 854 -10.84 -6.62 -21.66
C TYR A 854 -11.75 -5.97 -22.70
N LEU A 855 -13.05 -6.26 -22.61
CA LEU A 855 -14.08 -5.53 -23.34
C LEU A 855 -14.57 -4.35 -22.49
N VAL A 856 -14.31 -3.12 -22.92
CA VAL A 856 -14.85 -1.89 -22.33
C VAL A 856 -16.09 -1.49 -23.12
N ALA A 857 -17.27 -1.82 -22.58
CA ALA A 857 -18.54 -1.60 -23.24
C ALA A 857 -19.22 -0.32 -22.73
N ALA A 858 -19.71 0.51 -23.66
CA ALA A 858 -20.53 1.67 -23.34
C ALA A 858 -21.84 1.25 -22.62
N PRO A 859 -22.50 2.15 -21.87
CA PRO A 859 -23.59 1.78 -20.96
C PRO A 859 -24.83 1.23 -21.69
N ASP A 860 -25.01 1.67 -22.93
CA ASP A 860 -26.12 1.33 -23.84
C ASP A 860 -25.88 0.08 -24.69
N VAL A 861 -24.68 -0.51 -24.63
CA VAL A 861 -24.36 -1.72 -25.40
C VAL A 861 -24.97 -2.95 -24.75
N ARG A 862 -25.72 -3.73 -25.52
CA ARG A 862 -26.15 -5.05 -25.08
C ARG A 862 -25.00 -6.04 -25.29
N VAL A 863 -24.40 -6.51 -24.20
CA VAL A 863 -23.37 -7.55 -24.22
C VAL A 863 -24.04 -8.86 -23.77
N PRO A 864 -23.88 -9.98 -24.52
CA PRO A 864 -24.41 -11.27 -24.10
C PRO A 864 -23.91 -11.69 -22.71
N LEU A 865 -24.70 -12.47 -21.98
CA LEU A 865 -24.36 -12.89 -20.60
C LEU A 865 -23.20 -13.90 -20.54
N LEU A 866 -22.94 -14.61 -21.63
CA LEU A 866 -21.92 -15.63 -21.75
C LEU A 866 -20.92 -15.21 -22.84
N VAL A 867 -20.15 -14.16 -22.54
CA VAL A 867 -19.02 -13.67 -23.34
C VAL A 867 -17.74 -14.16 -22.69
N ASP A 868 -16.79 -14.66 -23.49
CA ASP A 868 -15.51 -15.20 -23.01
C ASP A 868 -14.56 -14.09 -22.54
N LEU A 869 -14.75 -12.88 -23.06
CA LEU A 869 -14.01 -11.69 -22.65
C LEU A 869 -14.46 -11.16 -21.28
N PRO A 870 -13.53 -10.82 -20.37
CA PRO A 870 -13.84 -10.01 -19.20
C PRO A 870 -14.46 -8.67 -19.59
N VAL A 871 -15.70 -8.42 -19.14
CA VAL A 871 -16.45 -7.21 -19.48
C VAL A 871 -16.36 -6.15 -18.38
N VAL A 872 -16.06 -4.92 -18.78
CA VAL A 872 -16.10 -3.71 -17.97
C VAL A 872 -17.04 -2.71 -18.65
N ARG A 873 -17.84 -2.00 -17.86
CA ARG A 873 -18.79 -0.99 -18.30
C ARG A 873 -18.26 0.40 -18.07
N ASP A 874 -18.21 1.21 -19.11
CA ASP A 874 -17.90 2.63 -19.06
C ASP A 874 -19.17 3.43 -18.76
N ALA A 875 -19.68 3.28 -17.52
CA ALA A 875 -20.99 3.79 -17.13
C ALA A 875 -21.11 5.32 -17.31
N ASP A 876 -20.05 6.04 -16.96
CA ASP A 876 -19.99 7.51 -16.97
C ASP A 876 -19.36 8.08 -18.25
N ARG A 877 -19.03 7.21 -19.23
CA ARG A 877 -18.40 7.58 -20.51
C ARG A 877 -17.04 8.27 -20.37
N THR A 878 -16.33 8.02 -19.27
CA THR A 878 -15.03 8.62 -18.97
C THR A 878 -13.93 8.00 -19.83
N PHE A 879 -13.99 6.68 -20.07
CA PHE A 879 -13.08 6.02 -21.01
C PHE A 879 -13.32 6.51 -22.44
N ALA A 880 -14.59 6.60 -22.86
CA ALA A 880 -14.96 7.11 -24.17
C ALA A 880 -14.42 8.51 -24.45
N ALA A 881 -14.45 9.39 -23.45
CA ALA A 881 -13.91 10.74 -23.55
C ALA A 881 -12.37 10.74 -23.61
N ALA A 882 -11.70 10.06 -22.66
CA ALA A 882 -10.24 10.10 -22.55
C ALA A 882 -9.52 9.36 -23.68
N TYR A 883 -10.12 8.30 -24.23
CA TYR A 883 -9.54 7.48 -25.31
C TYR A 883 -10.13 7.75 -26.70
N GLY A 884 -11.06 8.72 -26.81
CA GLY A 884 -11.64 9.13 -28.08
C GLY A 884 -12.43 8.03 -28.80
N VAL A 885 -13.03 7.10 -28.06
CA VAL A 885 -13.71 5.91 -28.62
C VAL A 885 -15.22 6.08 -28.82
N ALA A 886 -15.78 7.27 -28.57
CA ALA A 886 -17.19 7.54 -28.76
C ALA A 886 -17.60 7.51 -30.26
N GLY A 887 -18.65 6.76 -30.60
CA GLY A 887 -19.19 6.69 -31.97
C GLY A 887 -18.22 6.06 -32.97
N ALA A 888 -17.35 5.18 -32.48
CA ALA A 888 -16.23 4.60 -33.20
C ALA A 888 -16.48 3.19 -33.69
N GLY A 889 -17.56 2.54 -33.25
CA GLY A 889 -17.70 1.10 -33.41
C GLY A 889 -16.66 0.36 -32.56
N THR A 890 -15.85 -0.49 -33.19
CA THR A 890 -14.80 -1.27 -32.54
C THR A 890 -13.46 -0.53 -32.53
N VAL A 891 -12.88 -0.33 -31.35
CA VAL A 891 -11.55 0.30 -31.19
C VAL A 891 -10.68 -0.59 -30.31
N ALA A 892 -9.39 -0.64 -30.60
CA ALA A 892 -8.41 -1.30 -29.75
C ALA A 892 -7.35 -0.32 -29.27
N TYR A 893 -6.98 -0.44 -27.99
CA TYR A 893 -5.78 0.14 -27.41
C TYR A 893 -4.97 -0.96 -26.72
N LEU A 894 -3.69 -1.10 -27.07
CA LEU A 894 -2.76 -1.97 -26.35
C LEU A 894 -1.92 -1.11 -25.41
N VAL A 895 -2.10 -1.31 -24.10
CA VAL A 895 -1.27 -0.69 -23.06
C VAL A 895 -0.14 -1.66 -22.71
N ARG A 896 1.10 -1.19 -22.79
CA ARG A 896 2.31 -1.94 -22.44
C ARG A 896 2.39 -2.18 -20.93
N PRO A 897 3.23 -3.13 -20.47
CA PRO A 897 3.42 -3.39 -19.04
C PRO A 897 3.99 -2.18 -18.27
N ASP A 898 4.61 -1.24 -18.99
CA ASP A 898 5.13 -0.01 -18.40
C ASP A 898 4.11 1.15 -18.37
N GLY A 899 2.86 0.92 -18.76
CA GLY A 899 1.76 1.89 -18.70
C GLY A 899 1.76 2.93 -19.83
N HIS A 900 2.48 2.67 -20.93
CA HIS A 900 2.41 3.46 -22.17
C HIS A 900 1.55 2.76 -23.22
N VAL A 901 0.87 3.53 -24.06
CA VAL A 901 0.16 3.00 -25.22
C VAL A 901 1.18 2.47 -26.23
N GLY A 902 1.14 1.19 -26.54
CA GLY A 902 1.96 0.57 -27.59
C GLY A 902 1.27 0.60 -28.95
N PHE A 903 -0.05 0.39 -28.98
CA PHE A 903 -0.81 0.33 -30.23
C PHE A 903 -2.21 0.88 -30.08
N ARG A 904 -2.75 1.47 -31.15
CA ARG A 904 -4.18 1.75 -31.28
C ARG A 904 -4.70 1.53 -32.70
N ALA A 905 -5.97 1.15 -32.85
CA ALA A 905 -6.61 0.96 -34.16
C ALA A 905 -8.11 1.25 -34.13
N ARG A 906 -8.64 1.84 -35.21
CA ARG A 906 -10.06 2.16 -35.41
C ARG A 906 -10.45 2.11 -36.90
N PRO A 907 -11.27 1.14 -37.35
CA PRO A 907 -11.64 -0.07 -36.62
C PRO A 907 -10.40 -0.94 -36.38
N VAL A 908 -10.46 -1.82 -35.38
CA VAL A 908 -9.37 -2.79 -35.17
C VAL A 908 -9.43 -3.91 -36.22
N THR A 909 -8.31 -4.17 -36.90
CA THR A 909 -8.10 -5.38 -37.70
C THR A 909 -7.14 -6.36 -37.00
N GLU A 910 -7.33 -7.65 -37.25
CA GLU A 910 -6.47 -8.69 -36.68
C GLU A 910 -5.03 -8.57 -37.19
N ASP A 911 -4.84 -8.40 -38.50
CA ASP A 911 -3.52 -8.34 -39.14
C ASP A 911 -2.64 -7.23 -38.56
N ALA A 912 -3.15 -6.00 -38.43
CA ALA A 912 -2.37 -4.87 -37.94
C ALA A 912 -1.94 -5.05 -36.48
N LEU A 913 -2.81 -5.60 -35.62
CA LEU A 913 -2.48 -5.87 -34.23
C LEU A 913 -1.46 -7.01 -34.12
N LEU A 914 -1.60 -8.07 -34.91
CA LEU A 914 -0.65 -9.19 -34.90
C LEU A 914 0.73 -8.79 -35.44
N ASP A 915 0.77 -7.94 -36.47
CA ASP A 915 2.02 -7.38 -37.00
C ASP A 915 2.73 -6.53 -35.94
N HIS A 916 1.98 -5.71 -35.19
CA HIS A 916 2.55 -4.98 -34.06
C HIS A 916 3.09 -5.91 -32.97
N LEU A 917 2.33 -6.95 -32.59
CA LEU A 917 2.73 -7.93 -31.59
C LEU A 917 3.97 -8.72 -32.02
N ALA A 918 4.19 -8.96 -33.31
CA ALA A 918 5.40 -9.59 -33.83
C ALA A 918 6.69 -8.78 -33.58
N GLY A 919 6.56 -7.45 -33.40
CA GLY A 919 7.66 -6.57 -32.99
C GLY A 919 8.00 -6.65 -31.49
N VAL A 920 7.12 -7.27 -30.69
CA VAL A 920 7.28 -7.40 -29.23
C VAL A 920 7.58 -8.84 -28.83
N PHE A 921 6.84 -9.79 -29.39
CA PHE A 921 6.88 -11.21 -29.05
C PHE A 921 7.52 -12.04 -30.15
N ALA A 922 8.36 -13.01 -29.75
CA ALA A 922 8.92 -13.99 -30.65
C ALA A 922 7.81 -14.88 -31.21
N GLN A 923 7.73 -14.97 -32.55
CA GLN A 923 6.82 -15.86 -33.29
C GLN A 923 7.17 -17.33 -33.00
#